data_AF-A0ABD3W9K9-F1
#
_entry.id   AF-A0ABD3W9K9-F1
#
_cell.length_a   1.000
_cell.length_b   1.000
_cell.length_c   1.000
_cell.angle_alpha   90.00
_cell.angle_beta   90.00
_cell.angle_gamma   90.00
#
_symmetry.space_group_name_H-M   'P 1'
#
loop_
_entity.id
_entity.type
_entity.pdbx_description
1 polymer ?
#
loop_
_entity_poly.entity_id
_entity_poly.type
_entity_poly.pdbx_seq_one_letter_code
_entity_poly.pdbx_strand_id
1 'polypeptide(L)'
;MELVHLILFLLAISVQGIMAMYPCNKIITDNNGTVLPEEIPSNVTNCTFSFNVTSDNLMLVFSSLGSLFKGDSISIKAESKEITNITSGNDPVTVVSTSSITVVTFLRGLAKNGTFKLDFKNACEQDVHPSSEYLVSPRYLPQTKKTIVCKYNVMNQEGQTTLLEFTNFTLNSSSLTVNGTNVTAGNMQLPDDLLLPINTTITLSIPNTEKAVEGFSLILSSVSSDCSYRTFNMSNPFSYTKSSAAVCHLMIGGSKGTLLAAVNSWQTDISDQLLFRDGHSKEDSVLDTGSPVESGIIIVSSGSLMSVHLTFSSMSKERNVNISFTSQVYGGLVEAGDSIKYNSAESEGKDGVFQCIVDADKKISLTNFNMTNNGKVEVYQRNVITDTPLFTITNTSLPIPVFVTNQVMIVAKYSSSNYTFTANTGEARDSDQFSQHGLGSYQVVSSGQNDSYTYNLIILPMPNRDSYRGTLQLTRPTLCPGDKVTIFEGITTITDLKKLVEFTSNITWPFIPQYIFAADKGAWITTVLSKCDGRKTGDVVFTASYDVKTLDFLCGKSPSNPIGTVTSPYYPLRYPLNLNCKWTFQNETDSFLYITVAKLDITDGNSLKLTGNISEFSFPADKTLGRDLIFNKSKELMLSFSTESKNETFFIPGDGFTINYNYLDCGGSFNADFNASLGGAKNDCRWIVSLPNSTKDNNTYIINATLRVTTNYVPG
;
A
#
# COMPACT_ATOMS: atom_id res chain seq x y z
N MET A 1 13.68 32.22 -43.35
CA MET A 1 12.69 31.74 -42.35
C MET A 1 12.34 32.83 -41.34
N GLU A 2 13.28 33.69 -40.92
CA GLU A 2 13.01 34.83 -40.01
C GLU A 2 12.09 35.92 -40.59
N LEU A 3 12.13 36.17 -41.92
CA LEU A 3 11.24 37.16 -42.54
C LEU A 3 9.77 36.75 -42.54
N VAL A 4 9.48 35.44 -42.54
CA VAL A 4 8.11 34.89 -42.53
C VAL A 4 7.52 34.97 -41.13
N HIS A 5 8.33 34.77 -40.07
CA HIS A 5 7.89 35.01 -38.69
C HIS A 5 7.66 36.48 -38.39
N LEU A 6 8.48 37.41 -38.92
CA LEU A 6 8.22 38.84 -38.74
C LEU A 6 6.96 39.30 -39.49
N ILE A 7 6.69 38.75 -40.68
CA ILE A 7 5.47 39.04 -41.46
C ILE A 7 4.24 38.40 -40.81
N LEU A 8 4.31 37.20 -40.23
CA LEU A 8 3.22 36.61 -39.45
C LEU A 8 2.99 37.35 -38.11
N PHE A 9 4.03 37.88 -37.47
CA PHE A 9 3.89 38.71 -36.28
C PHE A 9 3.27 40.08 -36.60
N LEU A 10 3.63 40.67 -37.75
CA LEU A 10 3.03 41.91 -38.26
C LEU A 10 1.60 41.70 -38.79
N LEU A 11 1.27 40.53 -39.35
CA LEU A 11 -0.10 40.15 -39.75
C LEU A 11 -0.99 39.76 -38.56
N ALA A 12 -0.43 39.21 -37.48
CA ALA A 12 -1.16 38.97 -36.23
C ALA A 12 -1.54 40.28 -35.52
N ILE A 13 -0.74 41.34 -35.69
CA ILE A 13 -1.08 42.69 -35.23
C ILE A 13 -2.17 43.33 -36.12
N SER A 14 -2.36 42.86 -37.37
CA SER A 14 -3.37 43.45 -38.29
C SER A 14 -4.79 42.87 -38.19
N VAL A 15 -5.07 42.01 -37.20
CA VAL A 15 -6.43 41.49 -36.93
C VAL A 15 -6.92 41.78 -35.50
N GLN A 16 -6.12 42.49 -34.68
CA GLN A 16 -6.69 43.18 -33.53
C GLN A 16 -7.38 44.44 -34.04
N GLY A 17 -8.70 44.50 -33.87
CA GLY A 17 -9.50 45.67 -34.20
C GLY A 17 -8.82 46.93 -33.68
N ILE A 18 -8.89 47.98 -34.50
CA ILE A 18 -8.41 49.33 -34.20
C ILE A 18 -8.67 49.64 -32.72
N MET A 19 -7.61 49.71 -31.90
CA MET A 19 -7.72 50.11 -30.50
C MET A 19 -8.19 51.57 -30.47
N ALA A 20 -9.50 51.77 -30.38
CA ALA A 20 -10.09 53.08 -30.19
C ALA A 20 -9.79 53.50 -28.75
N MET A 21 -8.97 54.54 -28.58
CA MET A 21 -8.64 55.11 -27.27
C MET A 21 -9.73 56.11 -26.89
N TYR A 22 -10.31 55.97 -25.69
CA TYR A 22 -11.43 56.78 -25.23
C TYR A 22 -11.01 57.75 -24.12
N PRO A 23 -11.14 59.07 -24.33
CA PRO A 23 -10.81 60.03 -23.29
C PRO A 23 -11.80 59.97 -22.13
N CYS A 24 -11.40 60.52 -20.99
CA CYS A 24 -12.26 60.61 -19.81
C CYS A 24 -13.56 61.40 -20.07
N ASN A 25 -14.66 61.02 -19.45
CA ASN A 25 -16.00 61.63 -19.58
C ASN A 25 -16.59 61.51 -21.00
N LYS A 26 -16.23 60.43 -21.72
CA LYS A 26 -16.71 60.17 -23.07
C LYS A 26 -18.02 59.37 -23.06
N ILE A 27 -18.89 59.72 -24.00
CA ILE A 27 -20.03 58.89 -24.40
C ILE A 27 -19.54 57.96 -25.51
N ILE A 28 -19.65 56.66 -25.28
CA ILE A 28 -19.20 55.60 -26.17
C ILE A 28 -20.43 54.99 -26.84
N THR A 29 -20.42 54.98 -28.18
CA THR A 29 -21.48 54.41 -29.03
C THR A 29 -20.96 53.28 -29.91
N ASP A 30 -19.68 52.94 -29.78
CA ASP A 30 -19.03 51.89 -30.55
C ASP A 30 -19.52 50.51 -30.14
N ASN A 31 -19.49 49.56 -31.08
CA ASN A 31 -19.98 48.21 -30.84
C ASN A 31 -19.00 47.34 -30.04
N ASN A 32 -17.73 47.69 -30.00
CA ASN A 32 -16.72 47.05 -29.19
C ASN A 32 -15.53 48.01 -28.99
N GLY A 33 -14.68 47.71 -28.03
CA GLY A 33 -13.46 48.47 -27.81
C GLY A 33 -12.82 48.18 -26.48
N THR A 34 -11.73 48.88 -26.22
CA THR A 34 -10.96 48.79 -24.98
C THR A 34 -10.76 50.18 -24.40
N VAL A 35 -11.00 50.34 -23.11
CA VAL A 35 -10.71 51.54 -22.33
C VAL A 35 -9.48 51.25 -21.46
N LEU A 36 -8.43 52.04 -21.66
CA LEU A 36 -7.19 51.99 -20.88
C LEU A 36 -7.04 53.28 -20.04
N PRO A 37 -6.67 53.17 -18.75
CA PRO A 37 -6.55 54.30 -17.83
C PRO A 37 -5.18 54.97 -17.84
N GLU A 38 -4.21 54.50 -18.66
CA GLU A 38 -2.93 55.20 -18.88
C GLU A 38 -3.11 56.63 -19.41
N GLU A 39 -4.32 56.97 -19.89
CA GLU A 39 -4.70 58.31 -20.35
C GLU A 39 -5.55 59.12 -19.36
N ILE A 40 -5.87 58.61 -18.15
CA ILE A 40 -6.58 59.40 -17.14
C ILE A 40 -5.54 60.28 -16.41
N PRO A 41 -5.50 61.60 -16.67
CA PRO A 41 -4.46 62.47 -16.15
C PRO A 41 -4.35 62.38 -14.62
N SER A 42 -3.15 62.52 -14.05
CA SER A 42 -2.89 62.36 -12.60
C SER A 42 -3.61 63.37 -11.70
N ASN A 43 -4.26 64.38 -12.29
CA ASN A 43 -5.10 65.37 -11.63
C ASN A 43 -6.61 65.03 -11.67
N VAL A 44 -7.03 64.02 -12.44
CA VAL A 44 -8.43 63.57 -12.51
C VAL A 44 -8.69 62.53 -11.42
N THR A 45 -9.57 62.87 -10.49
CA THR A 45 -10.00 62.01 -9.37
C THR A 45 -11.30 61.27 -9.65
N ASN A 46 -12.07 61.71 -10.63
CA ASN A 46 -13.33 61.11 -11.05
C ASN A 46 -13.40 61.07 -12.57
N CYS A 47 -13.52 59.88 -13.13
CA CYS A 47 -13.63 59.66 -14.56
C CYS A 47 -14.84 58.81 -14.91
N THR A 48 -15.66 59.28 -15.84
CA THR A 48 -16.88 58.58 -16.26
C THR A 48 -16.79 58.12 -17.72
N PHE A 49 -17.34 56.94 -18.00
CA PHE A 49 -17.57 56.44 -19.35
C PHE A 49 -19.03 56.05 -19.46
N SER A 50 -19.75 56.69 -20.39
CA SER A 50 -21.17 56.44 -20.60
C SER A 50 -21.38 55.65 -21.87
N PHE A 51 -21.77 54.39 -21.73
CA PHE A 51 -22.09 53.51 -22.84
C PHE A 51 -23.54 53.71 -23.23
N ASN A 52 -23.77 54.23 -24.45
CA ASN A 52 -25.10 54.42 -25.01
C ASN A 52 -25.30 53.40 -26.13
N VAL A 53 -26.03 52.34 -25.80
CA VAL A 53 -25.96 51.08 -26.53
C VAL A 53 -27.33 50.76 -27.12
N THR A 54 -27.35 50.41 -28.41
CA THR A 54 -28.57 50.10 -29.17
C THR A 54 -28.96 48.64 -29.15
N SER A 55 -28.07 47.72 -28.76
CA SER A 55 -28.35 46.28 -28.71
C SER A 55 -28.98 45.84 -27.39
N ASP A 56 -29.42 44.58 -27.34
CA ASP A 56 -30.12 44.00 -26.20
C ASP A 56 -29.23 43.74 -24.97
N ASN A 57 -27.90 43.60 -25.11
CA ASN A 57 -26.95 43.31 -24.00
C ASN A 57 -25.56 43.95 -24.22
N LEU A 58 -25.06 44.70 -23.23
CA LEU A 58 -23.67 45.20 -23.14
C LEU A 58 -22.88 44.31 -22.17
N MET A 59 -21.74 43.78 -22.63
CA MET A 59 -20.76 43.09 -21.78
C MET A 59 -19.55 44.00 -21.53
N LEU A 60 -19.15 44.10 -20.26
CA LEU A 60 -17.98 44.83 -19.77
C LEU A 60 -17.06 43.83 -19.06
N VAL A 61 -15.84 43.68 -19.54
CA VAL A 61 -14.83 42.76 -18.98
C VAL A 61 -13.68 43.59 -18.41
N PHE A 62 -13.58 43.60 -17.08
CA PHE A 62 -12.48 44.26 -16.38
C PHE A 62 -11.35 43.26 -16.16
N SER A 63 -10.24 43.46 -16.85
CA SER A 63 -9.00 42.71 -16.68
C SER A 63 -7.94 43.58 -15.97
N SER A 64 -6.94 42.96 -15.35
CA SER A 64 -5.84 43.64 -14.64
C SER A 64 -6.29 44.53 -13.46
N LEU A 65 -7.16 44.03 -12.58
CA LEU A 65 -7.66 44.78 -11.41
C LEU A 65 -6.66 44.85 -10.24
N GLY A 66 -5.60 44.04 -10.25
CA GLY A 66 -4.58 43.97 -9.20
C GLY A 66 -3.74 45.25 -9.01
N SER A 67 -3.88 46.23 -9.90
CA SER A 67 -3.28 47.55 -9.76
C SER A 67 -4.23 48.60 -9.15
N LEU A 68 -5.46 48.25 -8.75
CA LEU A 68 -6.32 49.15 -7.95
C LEU A 68 -5.73 49.31 -6.54
N PHE A 69 -5.33 50.54 -6.18
CA PHE A 69 -4.75 50.84 -4.87
C PHE A 69 -5.83 51.16 -3.83
N LYS A 70 -5.43 51.12 -2.54
CA LYS A 70 -6.32 51.43 -1.41
C LYS A 70 -6.97 52.82 -1.58
N GLY A 71 -8.28 52.83 -1.79
CA GLY A 71 -9.09 54.05 -1.99
C GLY A 71 -9.53 54.31 -3.43
N ASP A 72 -9.07 53.51 -4.41
CA ASP A 72 -9.65 53.49 -5.75
C ASP A 72 -10.98 52.72 -5.74
N SER A 73 -11.92 53.10 -6.60
CA SER A 73 -13.15 52.33 -6.79
C SER A 73 -13.73 52.49 -8.19
N ILE A 74 -14.26 51.42 -8.77
CA ILE A 74 -15.01 51.44 -10.04
C ILE A 74 -16.47 51.14 -9.72
N SER A 75 -17.34 52.14 -9.84
CA SER A 75 -18.79 52.00 -9.69
C SER A 75 -19.45 51.87 -11.06
N ILE A 76 -20.28 50.84 -11.22
CA ILE A 76 -20.99 50.56 -12.48
C ILE A 76 -22.48 50.66 -12.21
N LYS A 77 -23.13 51.57 -12.94
CA LYS A 77 -24.55 51.86 -12.78
C LYS A 77 -25.29 51.72 -14.12
N ALA A 78 -26.45 51.08 -14.09
CA ALA A 78 -27.39 51.02 -15.20
C ALA A 78 -28.66 51.79 -14.79
N GLU A 79 -29.07 52.78 -15.58
CA GLU A 79 -30.25 53.63 -15.28
C GLU A 79 -30.29 54.17 -13.83
N SER A 80 -29.13 54.57 -13.30
CA SER A 80 -28.92 55.05 -11.91
C SER A 80 -29.01 53.98 -10.80
N LYS A 81 -29.28 52.72 -11.12
CA LYS A 81 -29.16 51.59 -10.19
C LYS A 81 -27.75 51.02 -10.24
N GLU A 82 -27.19 50.72 -9.09
CA GLU A 82 -25.85 50.13 -8.97
C GLU A 82 -25.88 48.65 -9.30
N ILE A 83 -25.07 48.24 -10.29
CA ILE A 83 -24.84 46.81 -10.59
C ILE A 83 -23.77 46.29 -9.64
N THR A 84 -22.64 46.99 -9.58
CA THR A 84 -21.52 46.59 -8.74
C THR A 84 -20.57 47.76 -8.47
N ASN A 85 -19.83 47.65 -7.37
CA ASN A 85 -18.73 48.53 -7.02
C ASN A 85 -17.49 47.69 -6.72
N ILE A 86 -16.40 47.97 -7.44
CA ILE A 86 -15.14 47.23 -7.38
C ILE A 86 -14.13 48.11 -6.64
N THR A 87 -13.73 47.70 -5.43
CA THR A 87 -12.85 48.48 -4.55
C THR A 87 -11.47 47.84 -4.34
N SER A 88 -11.33 46.55 -4.66
CA SER A 88 -10.07 45.80 -4.62
C SER A 88 -10.29 44.41 -5.25
N GLY A 89 -9.26 43.85 -5.89
CA GLY A 89 -9.29 42.46 -6.35
C GLY A 89 -8.23 42.19 -7.41
N ASN A 90 -7.71 40.96 -7.44
CA ASN A 90 -6.78 40.52 -8.50
C ASN A 90 -7.52 39.81 -9.65
N ASP A 91 -8.71 39.29 -9.38
CA ASP A 91 -9.47 38.48 -10.33
C ASP A 91 -10.24 39.36 -11.33
N PRO A 92 -10.33 38.94 -12.62
CA PRO A 92 -11.12 39.66 -13.61
C PRO A 92 -12.60 39.69 -13.20
N VAL A 93 -13.26 40.83 -13.46
CA VAL A 93 -14.68 41.01 -13.16
C VAL A 93 -15.43 41.25 -14.47
N THR A 94 -16.36 40.35 -14.80
CA THR A 94 -17.27 40.53 -15.93
C THR A 94 -18.59 41.10 -15.44
N VAL A 95 -19.10 42.11 -16.12
CA VAL A 95 -20.38 42.77 -15.83
C VAL A 95 -21.22 42.82 -17.09
N VAL A 96 -22.50 42.50 -16.96
CA VAL A 96 -23.45 42.51 -18.07
C VAL A 96 -24.61 43.43 -17.73
N SER A 97 -25.00 44.26 -18.70
CA SER A 97 -26.08 45.23 -18.58
C SER A 97 -27.03 45.11 -19.77
N THR A 98 -28.33 45.08 -19.51
CA THR A 98 -29.39 45.10 -20.54
C THR A 98 -29.98 46.50 -20.75
N SER A 99 -29.44 47.51 -20.05
CA SER A 99 -29.94 48.88 -20.11
C SER A 99 -29.34 49.64 -21.30
N SER A 100 -30.14 50.53 -21.89
CA SER A 100 -29.70 51.39 -22.99
C SER A 100 -28.56 52.35 -22.59
N ILE A 101 -28.48 52.68 -21.30
CA ILE A 101 -27.43 53.55 -20.74
C ILE A 101 -26.78 52.85 -19.55
N THR A 102 -25.48 52.57 -19.68
CA THR A 102 -24.63 52.06 -18.60
C THR A 102 -23.48 53.02 -18.36
N VAL A 103 -23.29 53.44 -17.12
CA VAL A 103 -22.27 54.40 -16.71
C VAL A 103 -21.25 53.69 -15.84
N VAL A 104 -19.99 53.72 -16.28
CA VAL A 104 -18.83 53.27 -15.50
C VAL A 104 -18.15 54.50 -14.93
N THR A 105 -18.00 54.55 -13.61
CA THR A 105 -17.36 55.65 -12.89
C THR A 105 -16.12 55.13 -12.17
N PHE A 106 -14.95 55.58 -12.58
CA PHE A 106 -13.70 55.33 -11.87
C PHE A 106 -13.38 56.50 -10.94
N LEU A 107 -13.30 56.20 -9.65
CA LEU A 107 -12.87 57.12 -8.61
C LEU A 107 -11.45 56.74 -8.19
N ARG A 108 -10.53 57.69 -8.29
CA ARG A 108 -9.12 57.50 -7.95
C ARG A 108 -8.84 58.01 -6.54
N GLY A 109 -8.27 57.14 -5.71
CA GLY A 109 -7.80 57.41 -4.36
C GLY A 109 -6.49 58.20 -4.32
N LEU A 110 -6.04 58.52 -3.10
CA LEU A 110 -4.92 59.46 -2.86
C LEU A 110 -3.56 58.96 -3.38
N ALA A 111 -3.38 57.65 -3.55
CA ALA A 111 -2.12 57.04 -3.98
C ALA A 111 -1.81 57.20 -5.49
N LYS A 112 -2.79 57.65 -6.29
CA LYS A 112 -2.66 58.05 -7.72
C LYS A 112 -2.05 57.06 -8.72
N ASN A 113 -1.89 55.78 -8.37
CA ASN A 113 -1.25 54.79 -9.25
C ASN A 113 -2.19 53.69 -9.79
N GLY A 114 -3.50 53.79 -9.51
CA GLY A 114 -4.51 52.83 -9.95
C GLY A 114 -4.65 52.73 -11.45
N THR A 115 -4.50 51.51 -12.00
CA THR A 115 -4.83 51.17 -13.39
C THR A 115 -5.82 50.00 -13.44
N PHE A 116 -6.41 49.77 -14.61
CA PHE A 116 -7.32 48.67 -14.93
C PHE A 116 -7.31 48.52 -16.46
N LYS A 117 -7.90 47.47 -17.01
CA LYS A 117 -8.22 47.40 -18.44
C LYS A 117 -9.68 47.02 -18.57
N LEU A 118 -10.45 47.81 -19.33
CA LEU A 118 -11.86 47.54 -19.56
C LEU A 118 -12.08 47.22 -21.04
N ASP A 119 -12.35 45.98 -21.36
CA ASP A 119 -12.79 45.56 -22.69
C ASP A 119 -14.33 45.55 -22.71
N PHE A 120 -14.96 46.05 -23.77
CA PHE A 120 -16.42 46.06 -23.89
C PHE A 120 -16.88 45.55 -25.25
N LYS A 121 -18.05 44.90 -25.26
CA LYS A 121 -18.72 44.43 -26.47
C LYS A 121 -20.23 44.68 -26.36
N ASN A 122 -20.80 45.19 -27.44
CA ASN A 122 -22.22 45.42 -27.66
C ASN A 122 -22.95 44.10 -28.01
N ALA A 123 -22.63 43.06 -27.26
CA ALA A 123 -23.25 41.74 -27.23
C ALA A 123 -22.72 41.04 -25.97
N CYS A 124 -23.50 40.14 -25.37
CA CYS A 124 -22.95 39.27 -24.32
C CYS A 124 -22.20 38.09 -24.95
N GLU A 125 -21.00 38.36 -25.47
CA GLU A 125 -20.16 37.35 -26.11
C GLU A 125 -18.67 37.61 -25.86
N GLN A 126 -17.93 36.55 -25.50
CA GLN A 126 -16.50 36.63 -25.22
C GLN A 126 -15.77 35.41 -25.78
N ASP A 127 -14.62 35.62 -26.39
CA ASP A 127 -13.70 34.54 -26.76
C ASP A 127 -12.80 34.23 -25.55
N VAL A 128 -12.67 32.95 -25.20
CA VAL A 128 -11.92 32.48 -24.01
C VAL A 128 -10.83 31.51 -24.42
N HIS A 129 -9.65 31.62 -23.81
CA HIS A 129 -8.49 30.80 -24.14
C HIS A 129 -8.11 29.90 -22.95
N PRO A 130 -7.87 28.58 -23.16
CA PRO A 130 -7.68 27.60 -22.09
C PRO A 130 -6.30 27.64 -21.39
N SER A 131 -5.61 28.80 -21.38
CA SER A 131 -4.29 28.97 -20.76
C SER A 131 -4.37 29.30 -19.27
N SER A 132 -5.20 28.59 -18.49
CA SER A 132 -5.48 28.82 -17.05
C SER A 132 -6.31 30.07 -16.74
N GLU A 133 -7.31 30.35 -17.57
CA GLU A 133 -8.29 31.43 -17.32
C GLU A 133 -9.41 30.94 -16.39
N TYR A 134 -9.74 31.75 -15.38
CA TYR A 134 -10.94 31.59 -14.57
C TYR A 134 -12.12 32.18 -15.33
N LEU A 135 -13.16 31.38 -15.57
CA LEU A 135 -14.43 31.87 -16.06
C LEU A 135 -15.43 31.92 -14.91
N VAL A 136 -15.71 33.14 -14.46
CA VAL A 136 -16.65 33.41 -13.37
C VAL A 136 -17.93 33.99 -13.95
N SER A 137 -19.08 33.62 -13.39
CA SER A 137 -20.37 34.17 -13.77
C SER A 137 -20.36 35.71 -13.73
N PRO A 138 -20.92 36.39 -14.74
CA PRO A 138 -20.94 37.84 -14.80
C PRO A 138 -21.83 38.43 -13.69
N ARG A 139 -21.48 39.63 -13.22
CA ARG A 139 -22.36 40.44 -12.36
C ARG A 139 -23.40 41.16 -13.22
N TYR A 140 -24.64 41.19 -12.76
CA TYR A 140 -25.75 41.81 -13.49
C TYR A 140 -26.74 42.44 -12.51
N LEU A 141 -27.60 43.31 -13.02
CA LEU A 141 -28.69 43.89 -12.22
C LEU A 141 -29.85 42.88 -12.12
N PRO A 142 -30.38 42.55 -10.94
CA PRO A 142 -31.58 41.73 -10.81
C PRO A 142 -32.82 42.41 -11.41
N GLN A 143 -33.85 41.62 -11.77
CA GLN A 143 -35.12 42.10 -12.30
C GLN A 143 -35.02 42.88 -13.62
N THR A 144 -34.12 42.47 -14.51
CA THR A 144 -34.03 43.05 -15.86
C THR A 144 -35.30 42.74 -16.65
N LYS A 145 -35.84 43.72 -17.41
CA LYS A 145 -37.01 43.49 -18.30
C LYS A 145 -36.74 42.46 -19.42
N LYS A 146 -35.49 41.99 -19.57
CA LYS A 146 -35.00 41.13 -20.64
C LYS A 146 -34.16 39.99 -20.05
N THR A 147 -34.21 38.83 -20.69
CA THR A 147 -33.33 37.69 -20.42
C THR A 147 -31.91 37.99 -20.90
N ILE A 148 -30.91 37.71 -20.07
CA ILE A 148 -29.49 37.84 -20.43
C ILE A 148 -29.02 36.49 -21.00
N VAL A 149 -28.42 36.51 -22.19
CA VAL A 149 -27.82 35.32 -22.80
C VAL A 149 -26.38 35.62 -23.17
N CYS A 150 -25.44 34.97 -22.50
CA CYS A 150 -24.01 35.19 -22.64
C CYS A 150 -23.33 33.97 -23.26
N LYS A 151 -22.60 34.18 -24.36
CA LYS A 151 -21.88 33.15 -25.09
C LYS A 151 -20.37 33.28 -24.87
N TYR A 152 -19.72 32.18 -24.53
CA TYR A 152 -18.27 32.10 -24.39
C TYR A 152 -17.74 31.12 -25.44
N ASN A 153 -17.01 31.63 -26.42
CA ASN A 153 -16.45 30.83 -27.50
C ASN A 153 -15.06 30.33 -27.11
N VAL A 154 -14.89 29.01 -27.02
CA VAL A 154 -13.63 28.42 -26.56
C VAL A 154 -12.64 28.30 -27.72
N MET A 155 -11.51 29.00 -27.61
CA MET A 155 -10.49 29.11 -28.64
C MET A 155 -9.29 28.20 -28.33
N ASN A 156 -9.36 26.95 -28.81
CA ASN A 156 -8.33 25.94 -28.63
C ASN A 156 -7.11 26.16 -29.54
N GLN A 157 -5.92 25.75 -29.09
CA GLN A 157 -4.74 25.64 -29.95
C GLN A 157 -4.76 24.33 -30.75
N GLU A 158 -3.97 24.27 -31.83
CA GLU A 158 -3.85 23.07 -32.65
C GLU A 158 -3.30 21.88 -31.83
N GLY A 159 -3.95 20.72 -31.92
CA GLY A 159 -3.59 19.51 -31.15
C GLY A 159 -3.96 19.55 -29.66
N GLN A 160 -4.71 20.57 -29.24
CA GLN A 160 -5.20 20.72 -27.87
C GLN A 160 -6.73 20.74 -27.84
N THR A 161 -7.27 20.33 -26.70
CA THR A 161 -8.66 20.49 -26.35
C THR A 161 -8.79 21.09 -24.95
N THR A 162 -9.99 21.47 -24.55
CA THR A 162 -10.23 22.11 -23.25
C THR A 162 -10.85 21.14 -22.26
N LEU A 163 -10.25 21.06 -21.07
CA LEU A 163 -10.88 20.51 -19.88
C LEU A 163 -11.55 21.67 -19.12
N LEU A 164 -12.85 21.53 -18.88
CA LEU A 164 -13.65 22.48 -18.12
C LEU A 164 -13.88 21.92 -16.71
N GLU A 165 -13.23 22.52 -15.71
CA GLU A 165 -13.29 22.07 -14.31
C GLU A 165 -14.19 22.99 -13.48
N PHE A 166 -15.10 22.42 -12.69
CA PHE A 166 -16.05 23.19 -11.86
C PHE A 166 -15.50 23.41 -10.45
N THR A 167 -15.45 24.67 -9.99
CA THR A 167 -15.04 25.02 -8.60
C THR A 167 -16.20 25.60 -7.78
N ASN A 168 -17.21 26.16 -8.45
CA ASN A 168 -18.46 26.61 -7.84
C ASN A 168 -19.59 26.53 -8.87
N PHE A 169 -20.77 26.07 -8.46
CA PHE A 169 -21.94 26.02 -9.32
C PHE A 169 -23.23 26.15 -8.51
N THR A 170 -23.83 27.34 -8.50
CA THR A 170 -25.12 27.60 -7.84
C THR A 170 -26.03 28.37 -8.80
N LEU A 171 -26.74 27.65 -9.66
CA LEU A 171 -27.73 28.21 -10.59
C LEU A 171 -29.10 27.60 -10.27
N ASN A 172 -30.04 28.41 -9.77
CA ASN A 172 -31.40 27.93 -9.44
C ASN A 172 -32.39 28.23 -10.56
N SER A 173 -32.29 29.41 -11.15
CA SER A 173 -33.17 29.90 -12.19
C SER A 173 -32.44 30.04 -13.52
N SER A 174 -31.13 30.25 -13.48
CA SER A 174 -30.26 30.35 -14.64
C SER A 174 -29.87 28.96 -15.16
N SER A 175 -29.53 28.86 -16.44
CA SER A 175 -28.99 27.63 -17.02
C SER A 175 -27.65 27.87 -17.70
N LEU A 176 -26.70 26.95 -17.48
CA LEU A 176 -25.46 26.88 -18.22
C LEU A 176 -25.57 25.73 -19.22
N THR A 177 -25.20 25.97 -20.47
CA THR A 177 -25.22 24.95 -21.52
C THR A 177 -23.89 24.90 -22.25
N VAL A 178 -23.50 23.72 -22.68
CA VAL A 178 -22.31 23.47 -23.52
C VAL A 178 -22.81 22.90 -24.84
N ASN A 179 -22.62 23.64 -25.93
CA ASN A 179 -23.16 23.30 -27.26
C ASN A 179 -24.68 22.98 -27.23
N GLY A 180 -25.43 23.70 -26.40
CA GLY A 180 -26.88 23.51 -26.24
C GLY A 180 -27.31 22.37 -25.30
N THR A 181 -26.36 21.60 -24.74
CA THR A 181 -26.66 20.61 -23.70
C THR A 181 -26.60 21.25 -22.33
N ASN A 182 -27.65 21.11 -21.52
CA ASN A 182 -27.66 21.66 -20.17
C ASN A 182 -26.60 21.01 -19.28
N VAL A 183 -25.80 21.84 -18.62
CA VAL A 183 -24.96 21.44 -17.49
C VAL A 183 -25.87 21.42 -16.27
N THR A 184 -25.99 20.27 -15.63
CA THR A 184 -26.79 20.10 -14.42
C THR A 184 -25.85 19.78 -13.28
N ALA A 185 -26.12 20.33 -12.10
CA ALA A 185 -25.45 19.89 -10.89
C ALA A 185 -25.81 18.42 -10.64
N GLY A 186 -24.80 17.58 -10.40
CA GLY A 186 -25.05 16.21 -9.96
C GLY A 186 -25.64 16.18 -8.55
N ASN A 187 -25.88 14.97 -8.03
CA ASN A 187 -26.36 14.77 -6.66
C ASN A 187 -25.38 15.26 -5.56
N MET A 188 -24.15 15.65 -5.93
CA MET A 188 -23.08 16.15 -5.04
C MET A 188 -22.67 17.58 -5.39
N GLN A 189 -23.57 18.56 -5.27
CA GLN A 189 -23.29 20.01 -5.13
C GLN A 189 -22.50 20.75 -6.25
N LEU A 190 -21.75 20.07 -7.12
CA LEU A 190 -21.05 20.54 -8.31
C LEU A 190 -21.32 19.58 -9.50
N PRO A 191 -21.28 20.05 -10.76
CA PRO A 191 -21.29 19.20 -11.95
C PRO A 191 -20.01 18.38 -12.12
N ASP A 192 -20.09 17.29 -12.91
CA ASP A 192 -18.90 16.62 -13.45
C ASP A 192 -18.10 17.59 -14.34
N ASP A 193 -16.77 17.47 -14.32
CA ASP A 193 -15.93 18.19 -15.27
C ASP A 193 -16.22 17.71 -16.69
N LEU A 194 -15.94 18.57 -17.67
CA LEU A 194 -16.29 18.31 -19.06
C LEU A 194 -15.07 18.43 -19.96
N LEU A 195 -14.79 17.36 -20.70
CA LEU A 195 -13.88 17.45 -21.84
C LEU A 195 -14.63 18.01 -23.04
N LEU A 196 -14.29 19.25 -23.42
CA LEU A 196 -15.00 19.97 -24.46
C LEU A 196 -14.56 19.49 -25.86
N PRO A 197 -15.47 19.37 -26.83
CA PRO A 197 -15.10 19.23 -28.24
C PRO A 197 -14.35 20.45 -28.79
N ILE A 198 -13.70 20.28 -29.94
CA ILE A 198 -13.16 21.41 -30.73
C ILE A 198 -14.33 22.31 -31.16
N ASN A 199 -14.15 23.64 -31.11
CA ASN A 199 -15.16 24.66 -31.43
C ASN A 199 -16.40 24.61 -30.52
N THR A 200 -16.17 24.60 -29.20
CA THR A 200 -17.25 24.60 -28.22
C THR A 200 -17.69 26.02 -27.84
N THR A 201 -19.00 26.22 -27.72
CA THR A 201 -19.59 27.44 -27.17
C THR A 201 -20.29 27.11 -25.85
N ILE A 202 -19.89 27.79 -24.79
CA ILE A 202 -20.56 27.76 -23.48
C ILE A 202 -21.60 28.88 -23.48
N THR A 203 -22.86 28.58 -23.21
CA THR A 203 -23.94 29.58 -23.16
C THR A 203 -24.57 29.62 -21.77
N LEU A 204 -24.47 30.78 -21.11
CA LEU A 204 -25.18 31.10 -19.89
C LEU A 204 -26.48 31.85 -20.21
N SER A 205 -27.61 31.34 -19.75
CA SER A 205 -28.91 31.99 -19.86
C SER A 205 -29.44 32.35 -18.47
N ILE A 206 -29.68 33.63 -18.24
CA ILE A 206 -30.20 34.17 -16.98
C ILE A 206 -31.60 34.74 -17.28
N PRO A 207 -32.69 34.08 -16.82
CA PRO A 207 -34.03 34.63 -16.99
C PRO A 207 -34.22 35.91 -16.17
N ASN A 208 -35.35 36.60 -16.38
CA ASN A 208 -35.73 37.74 -15.56
C ASN A 208 -36.01 37.28 -14.10
N THR A 209 -34.97 37.26 -13.27
CA THR A 209 -34.99 36.70 -11.91
C THR A 209 -35.02 37.80 -10.84
N GLU A 210 -35.70 37.50 -9.72
CA GLU A 210 -35.75 38.39 -8.55
C GLU A 210 -34.53 38.25 -7.62
N LYS A 211 -33.68 37.22 -7.80
CA LYS A 211 -32.57 36.90 -6.90
C LYS A 211 -31.20 37.16 -7.54
N ALA A 212 -30.37 37.92 -6.83
CA ALA A 212 -29.05 38.41 -7.29
C ALA A 212 -27.85 37.48 -7.03
N VAL A 213 -28.07 36.24 -6.56
CA VAL A 213 -27.01 35.42 -5.94
C VAL A 213 -26.94 34.02 -6.55
N GLU A 214 -26.99 33.96 -7.88
CA GLU A 214 -26.69 32.74 -8.65
C GLU A 214 -25.38 32.95 -9.41
N GLY A 215 -24.51 31.95 -9.42
CA GLY A 215 -23.20 32.08 -10.04
C GLY A 215 -22.46 30.75 -10.19
N PHE A 216 -21.39 30.80 -10.97
CA PHE A 216 -20.49 29.67 -11.16
C PHE A 216 -19.05 30.18 -11.25
N SER A 217 -18.11 29.28 -11.01
CA SER A 217 -16.67 29.50 -11.22
C SER A 217 -16.09 28.26 -11.87
N LEU A 218 -15.42 28.45 -13.00
CA LEU A 218 -14.86 27.39 -13.85
C LEU A 218 -13.39 27.67 -14.13
N ILE A 219 -12.60 26.61 -14.25
CA ILE A 219 -11.22 26.68 -14.72
C ILE A 219 -11.18 26.04 -16.11
N LEU A 220 -10.61 26.76 -17.08
CA LEU A 220 -10.36 26.23 -18.42
C LEU A 220 -8.89 25.87 -18.55
N SER A 221 -8.63 24.58 -18.67
CA SER A 221 -7.28 24.01 -18.78
C SER A 221 -7.07 23.38 -20.15
N SER A 222 -5.94 23.70 -20.80
CA SER A 222 -5.59 23.09 -22.07
C SER A 222 -4.96 21.72 -21.87
N VAL A 223 -5.52 20.70 -22.54
CA VAL A 223 -5.05 19.31 -22.51
C VAL A 223 -4.84 18.78 -23.92
N SER A 224 -3.92 17.84 -24.10
CA SER A 224 -3.58 17.26 -25.40
C SER A 224 -4.72 16.40 -25.93
N SER A 225 -5.14 16.65 -27.18
CA SER A 225 -6.32 16.00 -27.78
C SER A 225 -6.05 14.56 -28.24
N ASP A 226 -4.78 14.16 -28.35
CA ASP A 226 -4.33 12.82 -28.78
C ASP A 226 -4.43 11.76 -27.67
N CYS A 227 -4.52 12.20 -26.40
CA CYS A 227 -4.62 11.30 -25.26
C CYS A 227 -5.78 11.60 -24.30
N SER A 228 -6.45 12.74 -24.43
CA SER A 228 -7.57 13.09 -23.53
C SER A 228 -8.90 12.64 -24.11
N TYR A 229 -9.68 11.87 -23.34
CA TYR A 229 -11.00 11.42 -23.76
C TYR A 229 -11.89 11.04 -22.57
N ARG A 230 -13.21 10.95 -22.85
CA ARG A 230 -14.20 10.40 -21.94
C ARG A 230 -14.76 9.10 -22.51
N THR A 231 -14.84 8.04 -21.71
CA THR A 231 -15.44 6.76 -22.12
C THR A 231 -16.21 6.09 -20.98
N PHE A 232 -17.29 5.40 -21.31
CA PHE A 232 -18.09 4.55 -20.41
C PHE A 232 -17.97 3.06 -20.72
N ASN A 233 -17.19 2.70 -21.74
CA ASN A 233 -17.07 1.34 -22.21
C ASN A 233 -15.65 1.12 -22.69
N MET A 234 -14.84 0.47 -21.87
CA MET A 234 -13.44 0.24 -22.18
C MET A 234 -13.16 -1.25 -22.26
N SER A 235 -12.90 -1.72 -23.48
CA SER A 235 -12.53 -3.10 -23.79
C SER A 235 -11.02 -3.30 -23.84
N ASN A 236 -10.25 -2.23 -24.05
CA ASN A 236 -8.80 -2.26 -24.22
C ASN A 236 -8.09 -1.36 -23.21
N PRO A 237 -6.86 -1.69 -22.79
CA PRO A 237 -6.08 -0.81 -21.93
C PRO A 237 -5.76 0.51 -22.64
N PHE A 238 -5.72 1.59 -21.87
CA PHE A 238 -5.13 2.85 -22.32
C PHE A 238 -3.63 2.63 -22.49
N SER A 239 -3.12 2.89 -23.69
CA SER A 239 -1.69 2.83 -23.99
C SER A 239 -1.28 4.10 -24.69
N TYR A 240 -0.33 4.82 -24.11
CA TYR A 240 0.14 6.09 -24.65
C TYR A 240 1.66 6.20 -24.54
N THR A 241 2.26 6.66 -25.63
CA THR A 241 3.70 6.83 -25.75
C THR A 241 4.01 8.25 -26.16
N LYS A 242 4.90 8.93 -25.42
CA LYS A 242 5.25 10.32 -25.69
C LYS A 242 6.70 10.64 -25.39
N SER A 243 7.29 11.49 -26.23
CA SER A 243 8.68 11.97 -26.15
C SER A 243 8.81 13.48 -25.97
N SER A 244 7.70 14.18 -25.75
CA SER A 244 7.63 15.62 -25.51
C SER A 244 6.67 15.93 -24.36
N ALA A 245 6.59 17.20 -23.96
CA ALA A 245 5.58 17.60 -22.97
C ALA A 245 4.16 17.34 -23.50
N ALA A 246 3.29 16.84 -22.64
CA ALA A 246 1.88 16.61 -22.91
C ALA A 246 1.11 16.55 -21.59
N VAL A 247 -0.15 17.01 -21.61
CA VAL A 247 -1.05 16.92 -20.46
C VAL A 247 -2.28 16.15 -20.93
N CYS A 248 -2.53 14.98 -20.34
CA CYS A 248 -3.64 14.11 -20.72
C CYS A 248 -4.65 14.05 -19.58
N HIS A 249 -5.94 14.04 -19.94
CA HIS A 249 -7.00 13.83 -18.98
C HIS A 249 -7.97 12.76 -19.47
N LEU A 250 -8.08 11.67 -18.70
CA LEU A 250 -8.96 10.54 -18.97
C LEU A 250 -10.14 10.59 -18.01
N MET A 251 -11.36 10.52 -18.55
CA MET A 251 -12.57 10.43 -17.75
C MET A 251 -13.23 9.07 -18.00
N ILE A 252 -13.07 8.15 -17.06
CA ILE A 252 -13.48 6.75 -17.20
C ILE A 252 -14.76 6.49 -16.40
N GLY A 253 -15.76 5.92 -17.05
CA GLY A 253 -17.01 5.47 -16.43
C GLY A 253 -17.22 3.96 -16.61
N GLY A 254 -17.81 3.35 -15.60
CA GLY A 254 -18.26 1.95 -15.60
C GLY A 254 -19.77 1.85 -15.73
N SER A 255 -20.25 0.68 -16.16
CA SER A 255 -21.69 0.41 -16.30
C SER A 255 -22.39 0.25 -14.94
N LYS A 256 -21.73 -0.37 -13.96
CA LYS A 256 -22.19 -0.61 -12.58
C LYS A 256 -21.02 -0.81 -11.62
N GLY A 257 -21.28 -0.56 -10.34
CA GLY A 257 -20.35 -0.86 -9.23
C GLY A 257 -19.16 0.08 -9.17
N THR A 258 -17.98 -0.47 -8.87
CA THR A 258 -16.73 0.30 -8.74
C THR A 258 -15.82 0.11 -9.96
N LEU A 259 -14.79 0.95 -10.09
CA LEU A 259 -13.76 0.83 -11.11
C LEU A 259 -12.43 0.41 -10.46
N LEU A 260 -11.76 -0.52 -11.11
CA LEU A 260 -10.38 -0.89 -10.83
C LEU A 260 -9.50 -0.40 -11.96
N ALA A 261 -8.45 0.36 -11.64
CA ALA A 261 -7.38 0.70 -12.55
C ALA A 261 -6.11 -0.09 -12.19
N ALA A 262 -5.51 -0.75 -13.17
CA ALA A 262 -4.25 -1.46 -13.03
C ALA A 262 -3.19 -0.80 -13.92
N VAL A 263 -2.15 -0.25 -13.31
CA VAL A 263 -1.02 0.36 -14.01
C VAL A 263 -0.05 -0.74 -14.45
N ASN A 264 -0.28 -1.28 -15.65
CA ASN A 264 0.47 -2.45 -16.15
C ASN A 264 1.93 -2.13 -16.45
N SER A 265 2.19 -0.94 -16.99
CA SER A 265 3.55 -0.45 -17.22
C SER A 265 3.63 1.05 -17.05
N TRP A 266 4.66 1.50 -16.34
CA TRP A 266 4.95 2.91 -16.10
C TRP A 266 6.43 3.18 -16.37
N GLN A 267 6.74 3.65 -17.58
CA GLN A 267 8.09 4.02 -18.01
C GLN A 267 8.16 5.53 -18.18
N THR A 268 8.40 6.25 -17.09
CA THR A 268 8.37 7.73 -17.05
C THR A 268 9.58 8.30 -16.32
N ASP A 269 9.68 9.64 -16.32
CA ASP A 269 10.73 10.38 -15.61
C ASP A 269 10.26 10.81 -14.21
N ILE A 270 11.20 11.19 -13.33
CA ILE A 270 10.90 11.72 -11.98
C ILE A 270 10.03 12.98 -11.97
N SER A 271 10.00 13.71 -13.08
CA SER A 271 9.24 14.93 -13.26
C SER A 271 7.83 14.70 -13.84
N ASP A 272 7.52 13.47 -14.24
CA ASP A 272 6.19 13.12 -14.74
C ASP A 272 5.25 12.84 -13.57
N GLN A 273 3.97 13.16 -13.76
CA GLN A 273 2.95 13.00 -12.73
C GLN A 273 1.78 12.16 -13.22
N LEU A 274 1.29 11.30 -12.34
CA LEU A 274 0.06 10.53 -12.50
C LEU A 274 -0.84 10.79 -11.31
N LEU A 275 -2.08 11.15 -11.56
CA LEU A 275 -3.06 11.42 -10.52
C LEU A 275 -4.35 10.69 -10.84
N PHE A 276 -4.85 9.90 -9.89
CA PHE A 276 -6.17 9.27 -9.95
C PHE A 276 -7.12 9.98 -8.98
N ARG A 277 -8.35 10.23 -9.42
CA ARG A 277 -9.43 10.76 -8.57
C ARG A 277 -10.66 9.87 -8.61
N ASP A 278 -11.39 9.89 -7.50
CA ASP A 278 -12.57 9.08 -7.24
C ASP A 278 -13.85 9.65 -7.85
N GLY A 279 -13.77 10.04 -9.12
CA GLY A 279 -14.88 10.62 -9.85
C GLY A 279 -14.41 11.50 -11.00
N HIS A 280 -15.33 12.29 -11.54
CA HIS A 280 -15.15 13.12 -12.74
C HIS A 280 -15.04 14.62 -12.40
N SER A 281 -14.96 14.99 -11.14
CA SER A 281 -14.75 16.37 -10.69
C SER A 281 -13.34 16.60 -10.14
N LYS A 282 -12.79 17.79 -10.36
CA LYS A 282 -11.54 18.26 -9.74
C LYS A 282 -11.56 18.22 -8.21
N GLU A 283 -12.72 18.41 -7.62
CA GLU A 283 -12.90 18.41 -6.16
C GLU A 283 -13.07 16.99 -5.58
N ASP A 284 -13.19 15.96 -6.45
CA ASP A 284 -13.25 14.57 -5.99
C ASP A 284 -11.94 14.14 -5.33
N SER A 285 -12.09 13.28 -4.34
CA SER A 285 -10.99 12.73 -3.53
C SER A 285 -9.90 12.13 -4.40
N VAL A 286 -8.65 12.42 -4.04
CA VAL A 286 -7.48 11.83 -4.68
C VAL A 286 -7.35 10.38 -4.20
N LEU A 287 -7.37 9.44 -5.13
CA LEU A 287 -7.19 8.01 -4.86
C LEU A 287 -5.70 7.65 -4.75
N ASP A 288 -4.89 8.20 -5.65
CA ASP A 288 -3.45 7.98 -5.67
C ASP A 288 -2.74 9.11 -6.42
N THR A 289 -1.55 9.46 -5.95
CA THR A 289 -0.60 10.34 -6.63
C THR A 289 0.60 9.50 -7.01
N GLY A 290 0.63 8.99 -8.24
CA GLY A 290 1.71 8.16 -8.74
C GLY A 290 3.04 8.92 -8.74
N SER A 291 4.04 8.33 -8.09
CA SER A 291 5.47 8.65 -8.23
C SER A 291 6.18 7.49 -8.94
N PRO A 292 7.28 7.70 -9.69
CA PRO A 292 7.56 6.97 -10.93
C PRO A 292 8.13 5.54 -10.86
N VAL A 293 7.96 4.78 -9.78
CA VAL A 293 8.89 3.66 -9.52
C VAL A 293 8.31 2.25 -9.62
N GLU A 294 6.99 2.03 -9.62
CA GLU A 294 6.47 0.64 -9.59
C GLU A 294 5.33 0.39 -10.59
N SER A 295 5.55 -0.58 -11.49
CA SER A 295 4.49 -1.15 -12.32
C SER A 295 3.72 -2.20 -11.52
N GLY A 296 2.46 -2.43 -11.85
CA GLY A 296 1.58 -3.38 -11.15
C GLY A 296 0.76 -2.76 -10.01
N ILE A 297 0.76 -1.43 -9.87
CA ILE A 297 -0.09 -0.71 -8.92
C ILE A 297 -1.57 -0.87 -9.31
N ILE A 298 -2.41 -1.15 -8.31
CA ILE A 298 -3.86 -1.19 -8.40
C ILE A 298 -4.45 0.00 -7.65
N ILE A 299 -5.40 0.66 -8.29
CA ILE A 299 -6.21 1.74 -7.73
C ILE A 299 -7.67 1.35 -7.85
N VAL A 300 -8.46 1.53 -6.79
CA VAL A 300 -9.88 1.21 -6.77
C VAL A 300 -10.68 2.45 -6.38
N SER A 301 -11.76 2.73 -7.11
CA SER A 301 -12.69 3.81 -6.80
C SER A 301 -13.78 3.37 -5.81
N SER A 302 -14.44 4.34 -5.16
CA SER A 302 -15.66 4.10 -4.37
C SER A 302 -16.91 3.99 -5.25
N GLY A 303 -16.88 4.56 -6.46
CA GLY A 303 -18.01 4.58 -7.39
C GLY A 303 -17.68 4.13 -8.81
N SER A 304 -18.63 4.29 -9.72
CA SER A 304 -18.49 3.88 -11.13
C SER A 304 -17.72 4.89 -11.99
N LEU A 305 -17.17 5.95 -11.42
CA LEU A 305 -16.49 7.03 -12.13
C LEU A 305 -15.07 7.18 -11.57
N MET A 306 -14.12 7.43 -12.45
CA MET A 306 -12.72 7.67 -12.11
C MET A 306 -12.11 8.60 -13.15
N SER A 307 -11.27 9.54 -12.73
CA SER A 307 -10.49 10.37 -13.64
C SER A 307 -8.99 10.17 -13.44
N VAL A 308 -8.24 10.29 -14.53
CA VAL A 308 -6.79 10.14 -14.55
C VAL A 308 -6.19 11.36 -15.21
N HIS A 309 -5.32 12.06 -14.48
CA HIS A 309 -4.57 13.19 -14.99
C HIS A 309 -3.10 12.79 -15.14
N LEU A 310 -2.57 12.87 -16.36
CA LEU A 310 -1.18 12.55 -16.67
C LEU A 310 -0.46 13.80 -17.17
N THR A 311 0.70 14.09 -16.60
CA THR A 311 1.56 15.18 -17.07
C THR A 311 2.93 14.62 -17.45
N PHE A 312 3.30 14.81 -18.71
CA PHE A 312 4.64 14.55 -19.22
C PHE A 312 5.44 15.84 -19.24
N SER A 313 6.63 15.82 -18.64
CA SER A 313 7.58 16.92 -18.69
C SER A 313 8.22 17.07 -20.08
N SER A 314 8.88 18.21 -20.32
CA SER A 314 9.51 18.58 -21.61
C SER A 314 10.82 17.84 -21.91
N MET A 315 10.89 16.55 -21.62
CA MET A 315 12.06 15.69 -21.82
C MET A 315 12.01 14.95 -23.15
N SER A 316 13.17 14.64 -23.74
CA SER A 316 13.32 14.03 -25.08
C SER A 316 13.41 12.50 -25.12
N LYS A 317 13.12 11.81 -24.01
CA LYS A 317 13.07 10.34 -23.98
C LYS A 317 11.64 9.85 -24.22
N GLU A 318 11.53 8.77 -24.98
CA GLU A 318 10.27 8.07 -25.18
C GLU A 318 9.82 7.44 -23.86
N ARG A 319 8.59 7.74 -23.46
CA ARG A 319 7.96 7.27 -22.23
C ARG A 319 6.67 6.57 -22.59
N ASN A 320 6.36 5.49 -21.87
CA ASN A 320 5.19 4.66 -22.14
C ASN A 320 4.39 4.48 -20.85
N VAL A 321 3.08 4.64 -20.99
CA VAL A 321 2.09 4.37 -19.94
C VAL A 321 1.07 3.39 -20.47
N ASN A 322 0.80 2.34 -19.70
CA ASN A 322 -0.25 1.36 -19.97
C ASN A 322 -1.12 1.15 -18.74
N ILE A 323 -2.41 1.48 -18.84
CA ILE A 323 -3.39 1.39 -17.75
C ILE A 323 -4.61 0.60 -18.22
N SER A 324 -4.91 -0.51 -17.55
CA SER A 324 -6.16 -1.25 -17.73
C SER A 324 -7.21 -0.75 -16.76
N PHE A 325 -8.46 -0.69 -17.19
CA PHE A 325 -9.58 -0.39 -16.29
C PHE A 325 -10.64 -1.47 -16.38
N THR A 326 -11.19 -1.87 -15.24
CA THR A 326 -12.17 -2.95 -15.12
C THR A 326 -13.31 -2.50 -14.22
N SER A 327 -14.55 -2.57 -14.71
CA SER A 327 -15.72 -2.42 -13.84
C SER A 327 -15.92 -3.65 -12.98
N GLN A 328 -16.14 -3.44 -11.69
CA GLN A 328 -16.31 -4.46 -10.67
C GLN A 328 -17.74 -4.39 -10.10
N VAL A 329 -18.45 -5.52 -10.11
CA VAL A 329 -19.72 -5.65 -9.38
C VAL A 329 -19.46 -5.70 -7.88
N TYR A 330 -18.40 -6.41 -7.49
CA TYR A 330 -17.92 -6.53 -6.12
C TYR A 330 -16.48 -6.03 -6.05
N GLY A 331 -16.18 -5.16 -5.11
CA GLY A 331 -14.90 -4.48 -4.98
C GLY A 331 -15.13 -3.01 -4.64
N GLY A 332 -14.07 -2.28 -4.32
CA GLY A 332 -14.18 -0.87 -3.94
C GLY A 332 -13.27 -0.46 -2.81
N LEU A 333 -13.32 0.82 -2.48
CA LEU A 333 -12.84 1.32 -1.19
C LEU A 333 -13.77 0.81 -0.07
N VAL A 334 -13.16 0.42 1.04
CA VAL A 334 -13.89 -0.06 2.23
C VAL A 334 -13.39 0.70 3.45
N GLU A 335 -14.28 1.42 4.12
CA GLU A 335 -13.98 2.16 5.35
C GLU A 335 -14.01 1.25 6.57
N ALA A 336 -13.30 1.62 7.64
CA ALA A 336 -13.34 0.84 8.88
C ALA A 336 -14.75 0.78 9.47
N GLY A 337 -15.21 -0.44 9.73
CA GLY A 337 -16.55 -0.72 10.24
C GLY A 337 -17.48 -1.32 9.18
N ASP A 338 -17.13 -1.20 7.91
CA ASP A 338 -17.92 -1.75 6.80
C ASP A 338 -17.67 -3.23 6.58
N SER A 339 -18.65 -3.90 5.97
CA SER A 339 -18.56 -5.31 5.60
C SER A 339 -18.16 -5.50 4.13
N ILE A 340 -17.11 -6.28 3.89
CA ILE A 340 -16.78 -6.84 2.59
C ILE A 340 -17.76 -7.95 2.27
N LYS A 341 -18.26 -7.95 1.03
CA LYS A 341 -19.09 -9.01 0.47
C LYS A 341 -18.63 -9.32 -0.93
N TYR A 342 -18.54 -10.60 -1.26
CA TYR A 342 -18.23 -11.08 -2.59
C TYR A 342 -19.06 -12.32 -2.89
N ASN A 343 -19.66 -12.37 -4.08
CA ASN A 343 -20.35 -13.53 -4.59
C ASN A 343 -19.81 -13.86 -5.99
N SER A 344 -19.07 -14.96 -6.12
CA SER A 344 -18.41 -15.27 -7.39
C SER A 344 -19.39 -15.56 -8.53
N ALA A 345 -20.61 -16.03 -8.23
CA ALA A 345 -21.65 -16.28 -9.23
C ALA A 345 -22.18 -15.00 -9.89
N GLU A 346 -22.12 -13.87 -9.18
CA GLU A 346 -22.62 -12.56 -9.61
C GLU A 346 -21.49 -11.60 -10.01
N SER A 347 -20.24 -12.04 -9.91
CA SER A 347 -19.03 -11.24 -10.18
C SER A 347 -18.73 -11.04 -11.68
N GLU A 348 -19.59 -11.53 -12.57
CA GLU A 348 -19.37 -11.51 -14.04
C GLU A 348 -18.04 -12.14 -14.48
N GLY A 349 -17.55 -13.14 -13.73
CA GLY A 349 -16.28 -13.81 -14.06
C GLY A 349 -15.03 -13.06 -13.61
N LYS A 350 -15.16 -12.06 -12.73
CA LYS A 350 -14.06 -11.18 -12.30
C LYS A 350 -13.70 -11.35 -10.83
N ASP A 351 -12.43 -11.13 -10.52
CA ASP A 351 -11.96 -10.99 -9.14
C ASP A 351 -12.65 -9.78 -8.49
N GLY A 352 -12.93 -9.88 -7.19
CA GLY A 352 -13.39 -8.73 -6.40
C GLY A 352 -12.23 -8.13 -5.64
N VAL A 353 -11.84 -6.90 -5.97
CA VAL A 353 -10.70 -6.21 -5.33
C VAL A 353 -11.20 -5.11 -4.42
N PHE A 354 -10.85 -5.25 -3.15
CA PHE A 354 -11.21 -4.33 -2.08
C PHE A 354 -9.95 -3.66 -1.53
N GLN A 355 -10.02 -2.37 -1.27
CA GLN A 355 -8.94 -1.61 -0.67
C GLN A 355 -9.46 -1.00 0.64
N CYS A 356 -8.94 -1.52 1.75
CA CYS A 356 -9.30 -1.03 3.08
C CYS A 356 -8.25 0.00 3.51
N ILE A 357 -8.69 1.17 3.96
CA ILE A 357 -7.81 2.25 4.41
C ILE A 357 -8.32 2.78 5.75
N VAL A 358 -7.41 3.01 6.70
CA VAL A 358 -7.65 3.66 7.99
C VAL A 358 -6.65 4.78 8.21
N ASP A 359 -6.87 5.60 9.23
CA ASP A 359 -5.94 6.67 9.61
C ASP A 359 -4.51 6.14 9.81
N ALA A 360 -3.51 6.98 9.53
CA ALA A 360 -2.11 6.57 9.50
C ALA A 360 -1.57 6.01 10.84
N ASP A 361 -2.21 6.34 11.96
CA ASP A 361 -1.90 5.85 13.31
C ASP A 361 -2.69 4.60 13.70
N LYS A 362 -3.65 4.17 12.87
CA LYS A 362 -4.53 3.03 13.12
C LYS A 362 -4.12 1.81 12.31
N LYS A 363 -4.59 0.65 12.75
CA LYS A 363 -4.38 -0.65 12.10
C LYS A 363 -5.72 -1.26 11.73
N ILE A 364 -5.75 -2.06 10.66
CA ILE A 364 -6.98 -2.67 10.15
C ILE A 364 -7.23 -4.03 10.82
N SER A 365 -8.47 -4.33 11.17
CA SER A 365 -8.95 -5.64 11.63
C SER A 365 -9.94 -6.20 10.62
N LEU A 366 -9.85 -7.49 10.31
CA LEU A 366 -10.93 -8.22 9.65
C LEU A 366 -11.49 -9.23 10.63
N THR A 367 -12.80 -9.24 10.79
CA THR A 367 -13.51 -10.14 11.70
C THR A 367 -14.69 -10.80 11.00
N ASN A 368 -15.27 -11.83 11.62
CA ASN A 368 -16.47 -12.50 11.11
C ASN A 368 -16.37 -12.96 9.65
N PHE A 369 -15.19 -13.39 9.23
CA PHE A 369 -14.98 -13.95 7.90
C PHE A 369 -15.79 -15.25 7.78
N ASN A 370 -16.50 -15.39 6.68
CA ASN A 370 -17.26 -16.60 6.38
C ASN A 370 -17.13 -16.91 4.89
N MET A 371 -16.97 -18.19 4.56
CA MET A 371 -16.88 -18.66 3.19
C MET A 371 -17.57 -20.01 3.02
N THR A 372 -18.49 -20.09 2.06
CA THR A 372 -19.41 -21.23 1.93
C THR A 372 -18.84 -22.43 1.18
N ASN A 373 -17.87 -22.23 0.26
CA ASN A 373 -17.28 -23.25 -0.63
C ASN A 373 -15.75 -23.07 -0.73
N ASN A 374 -15.06 -23.83 -1.59
CA ASN A 374 -13.61 -23.72 -1.84
C ASN A 374 -13.23 -22.44 -2.62
N GLY A 375 -13.54 -21.27 -2.06
CA GLY A 375 -13.05 -19.99 -2.54
C GLY A 375 -11.61 -19.71 -2.09
N LYS A 376 -11.01 -18.69 -2.69
CA LYS A 376 -9.66 -18.22 -2.37
C LYS A 376 -9.67 -16.71 -2.27
N VAL A 377 -9.28 -16.18 -1.11
CA VAL A 377 -9.11 -14.73 -0.91
C VAL A 377 -7.66 -14.46 -0.55
N GLU A 378 -7.01 -13.57 -1.28
CA GLU A 378 -5.62 -13.19 -1.09
C GLU A 378 -5.54 -11.81 -0.46
N VAL A 379 -4.70 -11.66 0.56
CA VAL A 379 -4.50 -10.37 1.23
C VAL A 379 -3.09 -9.89 0.96
N TYR A 380 -2.97 -8.63 0.54
CA TYR A 380 -1.71 -7.98 0.19
C TYR A 380 -1.50 -6.77 1.10
N GLN A 381 -0.23 -6.58 1.49
CA GLN A 381 0.17 -5.45 2.32
C GLN A 381 0.21 -4.13 1.54
N ARG A 382 0.53 -4.20 0.24
CA ARG A 382 0.55 -3.06 -0.68
C ARG A 382 -0.47 -3.28 -1.79
N ASN A 383 -0.85 -2.22 -2.46
CA ASN A 383 -1.71 -2.24 -3.64
C ASN A 383 -0.94 -2.62 -4.93
N VAL A 384 0.02 -3.55 -4.84
CA VAL A 384 0.84 -4.00 -5.97
C VAL A 384 0.50 -5.46 -6.26
N ILE A 385 -0.10 -5.74 -7.42
CA ILE A 385 -0.61 -7.10 -7.72
C ILE A 385 0.49 -8.15 -7.93
N THR A 386 1.71 -7.71 -8.26
CA THR A 386 2.87 -8.59 -8.43
C THR A 386 3.50 -9.00 -7.10
N ASP A 387 3.12 -8.37 -5.99
CA ASP A 387 3.60 -8.76 -4.68
C ASP A 387 3.14 -10.18 -4.34
N THR A 388 3.89 -10.87 -3.49
CA THR A 388 3.40 -12.12 -2.90
C THR A 388 2.31 -11.79 -1.88
N PRO A 389 1.15 -12.47 -1.91
CA PRO A 389 0.13 -12.24 -0.90
C PRO A 389 0.69 -12.55 0.49
N LEU A 390 0.35 -11.72 1.47
CA LEU A 390 0.75 -11.86 2.86
C LEU A 390 0.23 -13.19 3.44
N PHE A 391 -1.01 -13.54 3.08
CA PHE A 391 -1.59 -14.85 3.31
C PHE A 391 -2.80 -15.07 2.40
N THR A 392 -3.29 -16.31 2.38
CA THR A 392 -4.50 -16.72 1.65
C THR A 392 -5.53 -17.25 2.65
N ILE A 393 -6.77 -16.75 2.53
CA ILE A 393 -7.93 -17.22 3.27
C ILE A 393 -8.69 -18.25 2.42
N THR A 394 -8.96 -19.38 3.04
CA THR A 394 -9.75 -20.52 2.54
C THR A 394 -10.92 -20.80 3.47
N ASN A 395 -11.83 -21.70 3.10
CA ASN A 395 -12.98 -22.10 3.93
C ASN A 395 -12.57 -22.88 5.19
N THR A 396 -11.32 -23.31 5.27
CA THR A 396 -10.70 -23.94 6.44
C THR A 396 -9.87 -22.97 7.29
N SER A 397 -9.84 -21.69 6.91
CA SER A 397 -9.14 -20.65 7.66
C SER A 397 -9.86 -20.31 8.96
N LEU A 398 -9.10 -19.92 9.99
CA LEU A 398 -9.63 -19.44 11.27
C LEU A 398 -9.68 -17.91 11.30
N PRO A 399 -10.38 -17.30 12.29
CA PRO A 399 -10.40 -15.86 12.46
C PRO A 399 -9.02 -15.30 12.67
N ILE A 400 -8.55 -14.53 11.68
CA ILE A 400 -7.33 -13.73 11.78
C ILE A 400 -7.75 -12.39 12.36
N PRO A 401 -7.35 -12.03 13.59
CA PRO A 401 -7.89 -10.82 14.18
C PRO A 401 -7.45 -9.53 13.47
N VAL A 402 -6.25 -9.38 12.90
CA VAL A 402 -5.77 -8.02 12.56
C VAL A 402 -4.65 -7.99 11.50
N PHE A 403 -4.53 -6.86 10.81
CA PHE A 403 -3.70 -6.53 9.64
C PHE A 403 -2.68 -5.43 9.99
N VAL A 404 -1.53 -5.45 9.32
CA VAL A 404 -0.27 -4.85 9.82
C VAL A 404 -0.06 -3.40 9.37
N THR A 405 -1.00 -2.84 8.63
CA THR A 405 -0.85 -1.56 7.95
C THR A 405 -2.14 -0.74 8.07
N ASN A 406 -2.00 0.57 7.86
CA ASN A 406 -3.12 1.48 7.70
C ASN A 406 -3.84 1.31 6.35
N GLN A 407 -3.34 0.42 5.49
CA GLN A 407 -3.94 0.08 4.21
C GLN A 407 -3.67 -1.38 3.85
N VAL A 408 -4.70 -2.11 3.41
CA VAL A 408 -4.55 -3.46 2.85
C VAL A 408 -5.39 -3.64 1.60
N MET A 409 -4.90 -4.45 0.67
CA MET A 409 -5.64 -4.87 -0.51
C MET A 409 -6.10 -6.32 -0.31
N ILE A 410 -7.39 -6.56 -0.52
CA ILE A 410 -8.03 -7.87 -0.36
C ILE A 410 -8.60 -8.26 -1.71
N VAL A 411 -8.16 -9.40 -2.24
CA VAL A 411 -8.53 -9.90 -3.56
C VAL A 411 -9.29 -11.21 -3.40
N ALA A 412 -10.60 -11.16 -3.57
CA ALA A 412 -11.43 -12.35 -3.67
C ALA A 412 -11.34 -12.92 -5.10
N LYS A 413 -10.66 -14.06 -5.27
CA LYS A 413 -10.41 -14.64 -6.58
C LYS A 413 -11.67 -15.23 -7.17
N TYR A 414 -11.92 -14.97 -8.45
CA TYR A 414 -13.02 -15.60 -9.16
C TYR A 414 -12.85 -17.13 -9.19
N SER A 415 -13.98 -17.82 -9.05
CA SER A 415 -14.04 -19.27 -9.18
C SER A 415 -15.39 -19.68 -9.76
N SER A 416 -15.34 -20.57 -10.76
CA SER A 416 -16.52 -21.19 -11.38
C SER A 416 -17.26 -22.14 -10.44
N SER A 417 -16.65 -22.52 -9.32
CA SER A 417 -17.27 -23.38 -8.30
C SER A 417 -18.31 -22.65 -7.43
N ASN A 418 -18.51 -21.35 -7.64
CA ASN A 418 -19.45 -20.48 -6.93
C ASN A 418 -19.21 -20.46 -5.41
N TYR A 419 -18.65 -19.38 -4.88
CA TYR A 419 -18.54 -19.19 -3.44
C TYR A 419 -18.95 -17.77 -3.05
N THR A 420 -19.34 -17.64 -1.80
CA THR A 420 -19.56 -16.35 -1.17
C THR A 420 -18.49 -16.11 -0.12
N PHE A 421 -18.02 -14.87 -0.01
CA PHE A 421 -17.11 -14.42 1.02
C PHE A 421 -17.69 -13.18 1.68
N THR A 422 -17.73 -13.17 3.01
CA THR A 422 -18.07 -11.99 3.79
C THR A 422 -17.01 -11.78 4.86
N ALA A 423 -16.65 -10.54 5.14
CA ALA A 423 -15.81 -10.18 6.28
C ALA A 423 -16.18 -8.77 6.77
N ASN A 424 -16.03 -8.51 8.05
CA ASN A 424 -16.20 -7.17 8.61
C ASN A 424 -14.84 -6.52 8.73
N THR A 425 -14.69 -5.28 8.26
CA THR A 425 -13.53 -4.46 8.53
C THR A 425 -13.74 -3.68 9.82
N GLY A 426 -12.67 -3.34 10.51
CA GLY A 426 -12.71 -2.51 11.69
C GLY A 426 -11.32 -2.01 12.05
N GLU A 427 -11.24 -1.19 13.09
CA GLU A 427 -9.96 -0.82 13.67
C GLU A 427 -9.47 -1.95 14.57
N ALA A 428 -8.17 -2.25 14.50
CA ALA A 428 -7.53 -3.15 15.45
C ALA A 428 -7.64 -2.60 16.88
N ARG A 429 -7.71 -3.49 17.86
CA ARG A 429 -7.61 -3.07 19.27
C ARG A 429 -6.18 -2.62 19.56
N ASP A 430 -6.02 -1.59 20.39
CA ASP A 430 -4.70 -1.12 20.86
C ASP A 430 -3.85 -2.25 21.50
N SER A 431 -4.52 -3.26 22.07
CA SER A 431 -3.89 -4.44 22.67
C SER A 431 -3.24 -5.39 21.67
N ASP A 432 -3.69 -5.38 20.41
CA ASP A 432 -3.20 -6.28 19.36
C ASP A 432 -1.93 -5.71 18.71
N GLN A 433 -0.88 -6.52 18.66
CA GLN A 433 0.42 -6.14 18.12
C GLN A 433 0.88 -7.03 16.97
N PHE A 434 1.63 -6.43 16.05
CA PHE A 434 2.02 -7.03 14.78
C PHE A 434 3.51 -6.83 14.60
N SER A 435 4.16 -7.91 14.20
CA SER A 435 5.60 -7.97 14.07
C SER A 435 6.02 -7.58 12.64
N GLN A 436 7.01 -6.70 12.47
CA GLN A 436 7.72 -6.57 11.20
C GLN A 436 8.83 -7.63 11.08
N HIS A 437 9.23 -7.95 9.85
CA HIS A 437 10.13 -9.07 9.55
C HIS A 437 11.50 -8.96 10.24
N GLY A 438 11.98 -10.06 10.84
CA GLY A 438 13.37 -10.24 11.26
C GLY A 438 13.54 -10.44 12.77
N LEU A 439 13.49 -9.34 13.53
CA LEU A 439 13.67 -9.31 14.98
C LEU A 439 12.61 -8.38 15.57
N GLY A 440 12.06 -8.73 16.73
CA GLY A 440 11.17 -7.82 17.44
C GLY A 440 10.91 -8.21 18.88
N SER A 441 10.32 -7.26 19.61
CA SER A 441 9.89 -7.46 20.99
C SER A 441 8.52 -6.86 21.22
N TYR A 442 7.68 -7.57 21.97
CA TYR A 442 6.33 -7.18 22.32
C TYR A 442 6.13 -7.29 23.82
N GLN A 443 5.44 -6.30 24.41
CA GLN A 443 5.08 -6.32 25.81
C GLN A 443 3.56 -6.46 25.95
N VAL A 444 3.13 -7.47 26.70
CA VAL A 444 1.74 -7.52 27.17
C VAL A 444 1.67 -6.69 28.44
N VAL A 445 0.94 -5.58 28.37
CA VAL A 445 0.73 -4.66 29.50
C VAL A 445 -0.73 -4.74 29.93
N SER A 446 -0.96 -4.94 31.22
CA SER A 446 -2.32 -5.02 31.76
C SER A 446 -3.04 -3.68 31.65
N SER A 447 -4.29 -3.71 31.18
CA SER A 447 -5.21 -2.57 31.19
C SER A 447 -5.82 -2.29 32.58
N GLY A 448 -5.65 -3.20 33.54
CA GLY A 448 -6.19 -3.10 34.91
C GLY A 448 -7.71 -3.05 35.01
N GLN A 449 -8.42 -3.44 33.94
CA GLN A 449 -9.88 -3.49 33.94
C GLN A 449 -10.43 -4.76 34.61
N ASN A 450 -11.69 -4.70 35.07
CA ASN A 450 -12.35 -5.79 35.80
C ASN A 450 -12.79 -6.99 34.93
N ASP A 451 -12.67 -6.88 33.61
CA ASP A 451 -13.08 -7.92 32.64
C ASP A 451 -11.88 -8.71 32.10
N SER A 452 -12.15 -9.90 31.55
CA SER A 452 -11.15 -10.71 30.86
C SER A 452 -10.73 -10.05 29.55
N TYR A 453 -9.43 -9.82 29.35
CA TYR A 453 -8.88 -9.20 28.13
C TYR A 453 -8.04 -10.17 27.31
N THR A 454 -8.21 -10.16 25.99
CA THR A 454 -7.39 -10.95 25.06
C THR A 454 -6.44 -10.04 24.29
N TYR A 455 -5.16 -10.38 24.32
CA TYR A 455 -4.07 -9.73 23.60
C TYR A 455 -3.55 -10.68 22.54
N ASN A 456 -3.43 -10.21 21.30
CA ASN A 456 -2.86 -11.01 20.21
C ASN A 456 -1.56 -10.41 19.73
N LEU A 457 -0.54 -11.25 19.57
CA LEU A 457 0.66 -10.94 18.82
C LEU A 457 0.74 -11.87 17.61
N ILE A 458 0.83 -11.28 16.42
CA ILE A 458 1.00 -12.01 15.17
C ILE A 458 2.37 -11.70 14.58
N ILE A 459 3.16 -12.76 14.41
CA ILE A 459 4.44 -12.74 13.69
C ILE A 459 4.16 -13.21 12.26
N LEU A 460 4.35 -12.31 11.31
CA LEU A 460 4.02 -12.56 9.91
C LEU A 460 4.90 -13.64 9.29
N PRO A 461 4.32 -14.50 8.43
CA PRO A 461 5.08 -15.46 7.64
C PRO A 461 6.07 -14.72 6.74
N MET A 462 7.21 -15.35 6.48
CA MET A 462 8.18 -14.92 5.49
C MET A 462 8.12 -15.86 4.28
N PRO A 463 7.41 -15.49 3.20
CA PRO A 463 7.31 -16.33 2.01
C PRO A 463 8.70 -16.70 1.47
N ASN A 464 8.85 -17.91 0.92
CA ASN A 464 10.11 -18.42 0.35
C ASN A 464 11.30 -18.48 1.35
N ARG A 465 11.00 -18.70 2.65
CA ARG A 465 11.99 -18.87 3.73
C ARG A 465 11.73 -20.15 4.53
N ASP A 466 11.39 -21.23 3.85
CA ASP A 466 11.16 -22.59 4.40
C ASP A 466 12.36 -23.17 5.16
N SER A 467 13.58 -22.74 4.83
CA SER A 467 14.82 -23.10 5.54
C SER A 467 15.09 -22.26 6.81
N TYR A 468 14.28 -21.23 7.08
CA TYR A 468 14.42 -20.36 8.23
C TYR A 468 13.49 -20.76 9.36
N ARG A 469 13.89 -20.44 10.58
CA ARG A 469 13.17 -20.73 11.82
C ARG A 469 13.09 -19.47 12.65
N GLY A 470 11.88 -19.18 13.12
CA GLY A 470 11.66 -18.17 14.12
C GLY A 470 11.93 -18.74 15.50
N THR A 471 12.61 -17.97 16.32
CA THR A 471 12.87 -18.28 17.73
C THR A 471 12.04 -17.32 18.57
N LEU A 472 11.31 -17.83 19.56
CA LEU A 472 10.43 -17.03 20.42
C LEU A 472 10.75 -17.31 21.89
N GLN A 473 11.00 -16.25 22.65
CA GLN A 473 11.30 -16.33 24.07
C GLN A 473 10.38 -15.38 24.84
N LEU A 474 9.75 -15.90 25.89
CA LEU A 474 9.02 -15.07 26.85
C LEU A 474 9.96 -14.72 28.00
N THR A 475 10.10 -13.42 28.24
CA THR A 475 10.84 -12.85 29.35
C THR A 475 9.85 -12.36 30.37
N ARG A 476 10.04 -12.87 31.57
CA ARG A 476 9.37 -12.41 32.76
C ARG A 476 7.84 -12.50 32.90
N PRO A 477 7.18 -13.65 32.63
CA PRO A 477 5.75 -13.78 32.81
C PRO A 477 5.33 -13.76 34.28
N THR A 478 4.40 -12.86 34.59
CA THR A 478 3.69 -12.79 35.87
C THR A 478 2.23 -13.15 35.63
N LEU A 479 1.97 -14.43 35.35
CA LEU A 479 0.62 -14.96 35.09
C LEU A 479 -0.10 -15.27 36.40
N CYS A 480 -1.40 -15.00 36.44
CA CYS A 480 -2.30 -15.32 37.55
C CYS A 480 -3.09 -16.61 37.28
N PRO A 481 -3.70 -17.23 38.31
CA PRO A 481 -4.65 -18.33 38.11
C PRO A 481 -5.78 -17.92 37.17
N GLY A 482 -5.92 -18.62 36.05
CA GLY A 482 -6.92 -18.32 35.01
C GLY A 482 -6.39 -17.55 33.81
N ASP A 483 -5.18 -16.98 33.89
CA ASP A 483 -4.50 -16.43 32.72
C ASP A 483 -4.07 -17.55 31.79
N LYS A 484 -4.14 -17.28 30.49
CA LYS A 484 -3.79 -18.25 29.46
C LYS A 484 -2.93 -17.60 28.39
N VAL A 485 -1.76 -18.18 28.13
CA VAL A 485 -0.91 -17.80 27.00
C VAL A 485 -0.79 -19.00 26.09
N THR A 486 -1.17 -18.88 24.81
CA THR A 486 -1.06 -19.95 23.83
C THR A 486 -0.23 -19.48 22.64
N ILE A 487 0.74 -20.30 22.22
CA ILE A 487 1.61 -20.04 21.08
C ILE A 487 1.28 -21.07 20.00
N PHE A 488 0.98 -20.59 18.79
CA PHE A 488 0.75 -21.38 17.60
C PHE A 488 1.83 -21.11 16.56
N GLU A 489 2.28 -22.15 15.85
CA GLU A 489 2.94 -22.02 14.55
C GLU A 489 1.86 -21.88 13.49
N GLY A 490 2.04 -20.95 12.55
CA GLY A 490 1.03 -20.61 11.54
C GLY A 490 0.14 -19.44 11.94
N ILE A 491 -0.55 -18.87 10.96
CA ILE A 491 -1.51 -17.77 11.15
C ILE A 491 -2.85 -17.95 10.39
N THR A 492 -3.04 -19.03 9.61
CA THR A 492 -4.09 -19.10 8.57
C THR A 492 -5.16 -20.17 8.80
N THR A 493 -4.82 -21.47 8.76
CA THR A 493 -5.82 -22.56 8.70
C THR A 493 -5.81 -23.46 9.93
N ILE A 494 -6.94 -24.11 10.22
CA ILE A 494 -7.05 -25.12 11.31
C ILE A 494 -5.97 -26.22 11.15
N THR A 495 -5.62 -26.55 9.90
CA THR A 495 -4.59 -27.54 9.57
C THR A 495 -3.16 -27.02 9.68
N ASP A 496 -2.94 -25.72 9.46
CA ASP A 496 -1.62 -25.08 9.56
C ASP A 496 -1.30 -24.58 10.97
N LEU A 497 -2.33 -24.31 11.79
CA LEU A 497 -2.18 -23.89 13.17
C LEU A 497 -1.80 -25.07 14.05
N LYS A 498 -0.49 -25.27 14.22
CA LYS A 498 0.04 -26.20 15.21
C LYS A 498 0.19 -25.46 16.53
N LYS A 499 -0.64 -25.82 17.53
CA LYS A 499 -0.44 -25.37 18.91
C LYS A 499 0.92 -25.87 19.39
N LEU A 500 1.86 -24.95 19.61
CA LEU A 500 3.17 -25.27 20.14
C LEU A 500 3.09 -25.46 21.65
N VAL A 501 2.55 -24.49 22.38
CA VAL A 501 2.47 -24.54 23.84
C VAL A 501 1.30 -23.73 24.37
N GLU A 502 0.82 -24.10 25.55
CA GLU A 502 -0.17 -23.34 26.31
C GLU A 502 0.22 -23.29 27.80
N PHE A 503 0.18 -22.09 28.38
CA PHE A 503 0.46 -21.82 29.78
C PHE A 503 -0.82 -21.36 30.47
N THR A 504 -1.14 -21.90 31.66
CA THR A 504 -2.41 -21.60 32.35
C THR A 504 -2.28 -21.08 33.80
N SER A 505 -1.07 -21.06 34.39
CA SER A 505 -0.71 -20.36 35.65
C SER A 505 0.55 -20.91 36.34
N ASN A 506 0.92 -22.17 36.11
CA ASN A 506 2.05 -22.83 36.78
C ASN A 506 3.41 -22.61 36.09
N ILE A 507 3.77 -21.36 35.75
CA ILE A 507 5.12 -21.07 35.27
C ILE A 507 6.06 -20.94 36.47
N THR A 508 6.90 -21.95 36.71
CA THR A 508 7.98 -21.83 37.69
C THR A 508 9.12 -21.03 37.09
N TRP A 509 9.16 -19.76 37.47
CA TRP A 509 10.35 -18.93 37.35
C TRP A 509 11.60 -19.60 37.94
N PRO A 510 12.81 -19.49 37.33
CA PRO A 510 13.21 -18.49 36.33
C PRO A 510 13.43 -18.93 34.89
N PHE A 511 12.92 -20.10 34.50
CA PHE A 511 13.27 -20.65 33.19
C PHE A 511 12.04 -20.71 32.30
N ILE A 512 12.14 -20.17 31.08
CA ILE A 512 11.13 -20.38 30.05
C ILE A 512 11.90 -20.82 28.81
N PRO A 513 11.57 -21.97 28.23
CA PRO A 513 12.27 -22.44 27.06
C PRO A 513 11.99 -21.51 25.88
N GLN A 514 12.95 -21.47 24.96
CA GLN A 514 12.75 -20.83 23.67
C GLN A 514 11.95 -21.78 22.77
N TYR A 515 10.96 -21.27 22.06
CA TYR A 515 10.09 -22.03 21.16
C TYR A 515 10.47 -21.74 19.72
N ILE A 516 10.56 -22.79 18.91
CA ILE A 516 10.83 -22.67 17.47
C ILE A 516 9.53 -22.78 16.68
N PHE A 517 9.40 -21.96 15.65
CA PHE A 517 8.34 -22.05 14.64
C PHE A 517 8.93 -21.91 13.23
N ALA A 518 8.23 -22.46 12.24
CA ALA A 518 8.57 -22.31 10.83
C ALA A 518 8.38 -20.86 10.36
N ALA A 519 9.45 -20.21 9.89
CA ALA A 519 9.42 -18.77 9.56
C ALA A 519 8.49 -18.45 8.37
N ASP A 520 8.35 -19.39 7.44
CA ASP A 520 7.44 -19.33 6.29
C ASP A 520 5.96 -19.47 6.68
N LYS A 521 5.67 -19.98 7.88
CA LYS A 521 4.29 -20.07 8.42
C LYS A 521 3.94 -18.94 9.39
N GLY A 522 4.94 -18.32 10.00
CA GLY A 522 4.75 -17.31 11.04
C GLY A 522 4.31 -17.93 12.38
N ALA A 523 3.92 -17.08 13.33
CA ALA A 523 3.44 -17.52 14.63
C ALA A 523 2.34 -16.61 15.17
N TRP A 524 1.40 -17.20 15.90
CA TRP A 524 0.33 -16.47 16.58
C TRP A 524 0.38 -16.75 18.07
N ILE A 525 0.49 -15.69 18.86
CA ILE A 525 0.51 -15.74 20.32
C ILE A 525 -0.76 -15.06 20.81
N THR A 526 -1.60 -15.80 21.53
CA THR A 526 -2.81 -15.26 22.16
C THR A 526 -2.67 -15.31 23.67
N THR A 527 -2.99 -14.21 24.33
CA THR A 527 -2.90 -14.06 25.78
C THR A 527 -4.24 -13.62 26.30
N VAL A 528 -4.90 -14.48 27.07
CA VAL A 528 -6.11 -14.16 27.81
C VAL A 528 -5.70 -13.84 29.24
N LEU A 529 -5.87 -12.58 29.65
CA LEU A 529 -5.68 -12.15 31.02
C LEU A 529 -7.02 -12.21 31.74
N SER A 530 -7.08 -13.05 32.78
CA SER A 530 -8.18 -13.15 33.72
C SER A 530 -8.09 -12.08 34.81
N LYS A 531 -9.17 -11.95 35.59
CA LYS A 531 -9.18 -11.07 36.77
C LYS A 531 -8.15 -11.58 37.79
N CYS A 532 -7.23 -10.71 38.20
CA CYS A 532 -6.17 -11.05 39.13
C CYS A 532 -6.07 -10.02 40.26
N ASP A 533 -6.07 -10.51 41.51
CA ASP A 533 -5.90 -9.66 42.69
C ASP A 533 -4.47 -9.09 42.73
N GLY A 534 -4.36 -7.76 42.63
CA GLY A 534 -3.10 -7.02 42.75
C GLY A 534 -2.45 -6.59 41.42
N ARG A 535 -2.96 -7.04 40.26
CA ARG A 535 -2.52 -6.56 38.94
C ARG A 535 -3.14 -5.19 38.65
N LYS A 536 -2.32 -4.18 38.38
CA LYS A 536 -2.70 -2.80 38.09
C LYS A 536 -2.56 -2.47 36.60
N THR A 537 -3.26 -1.44 36.16
CA THR A 537 -3.03 -0.84 34.83
C THR A 537 -1.57 -0.43 34.69
N GLY A 538 -0.94 -0.81 33.58
CA GLY A 538 0.47 -0.52 33.31
C GLY A 538 1.44 -1.61 33.77
N ASP A 539 0.99 -2.64 34.50
CA ASP A 539 1.85 -3.75 34.87
C ASP A 539 2.23 -4.57 33.62
N VAL A 540 3.54 -4.76 33.42
CA VAL A 540 4.07 -5.62 32.35
C VAL A 540 3.87 -7.08 32.77
N VAL A 541 3.02 -7.80 32.05
CA VAL A 541 2.75 -9.22 32.30
C VAL A 541 3.90 -10.06 31.78
N PHE A 542 4.34 -9.86 30.54
CA PHE A 542 5.57 -10.44 29.99
C PHE A 542 6.07 -9.63 28.80
N THR A 543 7.34 -9.84 28.45
CA THR A 543 7.92 -9.39 27.18
C THR A 543 8.21 -10.61 26.30
N ALA A 544 7.61 -10.71 25.12
CA ALA A 544 7.97 -11.69 24.10
C ALA A 544 9.04 -11.10 23.18
N SER A 545 10.15 -11.78 22.99
CA SER A 545 11.18 -11.42 22.00
C SER A 545 11.31 -12.53 20.98
N TYR A 546 11.42 -12.17 19.70
CA TYR A 546 11.61 -13.13 18.62
C TYR A 546 12.70 -12.70 17.65
N ASP A 547 13.33 -13.69 17.02
CA ASP A 547 14.39 -13.53 16.03
C ASP A 547 14.32 -14.66 14.98
N VAL A 548 14.56 -14.36 13.71
CA VAL A 548 14.50 -15.32 12.60
C VAL A 548 15.89 -15.64 12.07
N LYS A 549 16.25 -16.93 12.10
CA LYS A 549 17.57 -17.42 11.68
C LYS A 549 17.45 -18.62 10.77
N THR A 550 18.49 -18.93 10.00
CA THR A 550 18.53 -20.17 9.22
C THR A 550 18.61 -21.39 10.14
N LEU A 551 18.09 -22.54 9.69
CA LEU A 551 18.22 -23.78 10.44
C LEU A 551 19.69 -24.14 10.72
N ASP A 552 20.58 -23.90 9.74
CA ASP A 552 22.03 -24.07 9.88
C ASP A 552 22.66 -23.18 10.96
N PHE A 553 22.12 -21.97 11.20
CA PHE A 553 22.60 -21.12 12.28
C PHE A 553 22.23 -21.70 13.65
N LEU A 554 21.01 -22.24 13.78
CA LEU A 554 20.51 -22.79 15.05
C LEU A 554 21.12 -24.16 15.37
N CYS A 555 21.13 -25.05 14.38
CA CYS A 555 21.62 -26.42 14.52
C CYS A 555 23.13 -26.53 14.29
N GLY A 556 23.76 -25.56 13.63
CA GLY A 556 25.08 -25.75 13.05
C GLY A 556 25.01 -26.53 11.73
N LYS A 557 26.11 -26.51 10.98
CA LYS A 557 26.25 -27.23 9.71
C LYS A 557 26.66 -28.68 9.93
N SER A 558 26.35 -29.53 8.96
CA SER A 558 26.90 -30.88 8.90
C SER A 558 28.44 -30.87 8.97
N PRO A 559 29.04 -31.73 9.79
CA PRO A 559 30.48 -31.93 9.88
C PRO A 559 31.19 -32.07 8.53
N SER A 560 32.22 -31.25 8.30
CA SER A 560 33.09 -31.35 7.11
C SER A 560 34.53 -31.75 7.44
N ASN A 561 34.96 -31.54 8.69
CA ASN A 561 36.30 -31.87 9.14
C ASN A 561 36.36 -33.32 9.61
N PRO A 562 37.54 -33.96 9.62
CA PRO A 562 37.65 -35.34 10.08
C PRO A 562 37.49 -35.50 11.60
N ILE A 563 37.71 -34.43 12.35
CA ILE A 563 37.56 -34.39 13.80
C ILE A 563 36.75 -33.14 14.14
N GLY A 564 35.83 -33.26 15.09
CA GLY A 564 35.13 -32.11 15.61
C GLY A 564 34.13 -32.45 16.70
N THR A 565 33.27 -31.48 16.96
CA THR A 565 32.27 -31.55 18.02
C THR A 565 30.92 -31.06 17.47
N VAL A 566 29.85 -31.77 17.82
CA VAL A 566 28.46 -31.37 17.59
C VAL A 566 27.81 -31.11 18.94
N THR A 567 27.20 -29.95 19.10
CA THR A 567 26.48 -29.58 20.32
C THR A 567 25.01 -29.37 20.02
N SER A 568 24.16 -29.56 21.03
CA SER A 568 22.79 -29.08 20.94
C SER A 568 22.75 -27.56 20.71
N PRO A 569 21.71 -27.04 20.04
CA PRO A 569 21.51 -25.60 19.87
C PRO A 569 21.60 -24.84 21.20
N TYR A 570 22.27 -23.68 21.18
CA TYR A 570 22.50 -22.79 22.34
C TYR A 570 23.35 -23.35 23.50
N TYR A 571 23.93 -24.55 23.38
CA TYR A 571 24.81 -25.11 24.40
C TYR A 571 25.92 -24.11 24.81
N PRO A 572 26.25 -23.95 26.12
CA PRO A 572 25.81 -24.74 27.28
C PRO A 572 24.46 -24.31 27.88
N LEU A 573 23.73 -23.39 27.24
CA LEU A 573 22.35 -23.09 27.62
C LEU A 573 21.43 -24.21 27.15
N ARG A 574 20.25 -24.29 27.79
CA ARG A 574 19.23 -25.28 27.46
C ARG A 574 18.75 -25.11 26.03
N TYR A 575 18.52 -26.24 25.37
CA TYR A 575 18.06 -26.26 23.98
C TYR A 575 16.61 -25.77 23.84
N PRO A 576 16.23 -25.23 22.67
CA PRO A 576 14.86 -24.78 22.41
C PRO A 576 13.92 -25.96 22.11
N LEU A 577 12.61 -25.73 22.19
CA LEU A 577 11.58 -26.72 21.89
C LEU A 577 11.00 -26.55 20.49
N ASN A 578 10.42 -27.61 19.94
CA ASN A 578 9.83 -27.68 18.60
C ASN A 578 10.86 -27.55 17.46
N LEU A 579 12.08 -28.02 17.71
CA LEU A 579 13.19 -28.02 16.78
C LEU A 579 13.56 -29.44 16.35
N ASN A 580 13.87 -29.60 15.07
CA ASN A 580 14.42 -30.82 14.51
C ASN A 580 15.73 -30.49 13.78
N CYS A 581 16.86 -30.88 14.37
CA CYS A 581 18.19 -30.71 13.80
C CYS A 581 18.70 -32.03 13.23
N LYS A 582 19.36 -31.96 12.08
CA LYS A 582 19.97 -33.11 11.42
C LYS A 582 21.38 -32.76 10.99
N TRP A 583 22.34 -33.61 11.34
CA TRP A 583 23.72 -33.52 10.92
C TRP A 583 24.10 -34.79 10.17
N THR A 584 24.60 -34.63 8.96
CA THR A 584 25.07 -35.74 8.14
C THR A 584 26.59 -35.84 8.24
N PHE A 585 27.09 -36.98 8.68
CA PHE A 585 28.51 -37.29 8.62
C PHE A 585 28.81 -37.87 7.24
N GLN A 586 29.55 -37.09 6.43
CA GLN A 586 30.01 -37.52 5.12
C GLN A 586 31.36 -38.22 5.25
N ASN A 587 31.42 -39.51 4.93
CA ASN A 587 32.66 -40.28 4.96
C ASN A 587 33.39 -40.19 3.62
N GLU A 588 34.71 -39.99 3.67
CA GLU A 588 35.60 -40.39 2.59
C GLU A 588 35.71 -41.93 2.53
N THR A 589 35.98 -42.48 1.35
CA THR A 589 36.02 -43.92 1.10
C THR A 589 36.96 -44.63 2.08
N ASP A 590 36.44 -45.63 2.83
CA ASP A 590 37.17 -46.54 3.74
C ASP A 590 37.48 -46.05 5.17
N SER A 591 36.78 -45.02 5.68
CA SER A 591 36.88 -44.52 7.07
C SER A 591 35.76 -45.03 8.01
N PHE A 592 36.03 -45.04 9.32
CA PHE A 592 35.09 -45.38 10.41
C PHE A 592 34.75 -44.15 11.24
N LEU A 593 33.50 -43.99 11.67
CA LEU A 593 33.10 -42.89 12.54
C LEU A 593 33.18 -43.33 14.01
N TYR A 594 34.06 -42.69 14.77
CA TYR A 594 34.17 -42.83 16.22
C TYR A 594 33.49 -41.64 16.91
N ILE A 595 32.51 -41.94 17.77
CA ILE A 595 31.71 -40.96 18.50
C ILE A 595 31.92 -41.17 20.00
N THR A 596 32.14 -40.07 20.72
CA THR A 596 32.13 -40.04 22.19
C THR A 596 31.13 -39.00 22.68
N VAL A 597 30.41 -39.31 23.75
CA VAL A 597 29.43 -38.42 24.36
C VAL A 597 30.09 -37.72 25.55
N ALA A 598 30.43 -36.44 25.38
CA ALA A 598 31.08 -35.65 26.42
C ALA A 598 30.09 -35.11 27.47
N LYS A 599 28.87 -34.74 27.03
CA LYS A 599 27.76 -34.36 27.91
C LYS A 599 26.44 -34.78 27.28
N LEU A 600 25.49 -35.22 28.11
CA LEU A 600 24.14 -35.61 27.69
C LEU A 600 23.15 -35.29 28.81
N ASP A 601 22.23 -34.37 28.53
CA ASP A 601 21.13 -33.99 29.39
C ASP A 601 19.93 -33.61 28.51
N ILE A 602 19.12 -34.63 28.18
CA ILE A 602 17.96 -34.50 27.29
C ILE A 602 16.71 -34.91 28.08
N THR A 603 15.72 -34.02 28.16
CA THR A 603 14.48 -34.26 28.89
C THR A 603 13.60 -35.29 28.16
N ASP A 604 12.95 -36.16 28.94
CA ASP A 604 12.00 -37.18 28.49
C ASP A 604 10.95 -36.66 27.49
N GLY A 605 10.88 -37.30 26.34
CA GLY A 605 10.01 -36.92 25.21
C GLY A 605 10.76 -36.24 24.07
N ASN A 606 11.98 -35.76 24.30
CA ASN A 606 12.90 -35.39 23.23
C ASN A 606 13.79 -36.59 22.87
N SER A 607 14.41 -36.57 21.69
CA SER A 607 15.26 -37.67 21.24
C SER A 607 16.51 -37.19 20.54
N LEU A 608 17.62 -37.89 20.81
CA LEU A 608 18.84 -37.83 20.03
C LEU A 608 19.10 -39.22 19.47
N LYS A 609 19.21 -39.32 18.15
CA LYS A 609 19.26 -40.58 17.43
C LYS A 609 20.34 -40.55 16.37
N LEU A 610 21.12 -41.60 16.25
CA LEU A 610 22.00 -41.82 15.11
C LEU A 610 21.39 -42.90 14.21
N THR A 611 21.18 -42.57 12.94
CA THR A 611 20.58 -43.46 11.96
C THR A 611 21.53 -43.68 10.79
N GLY A 612 21.74 -44.93 10.40
CA GLY A 612 22.43 -45.34 9.17
C GLY A 612 21.60 -46.35 8.39
N ASN A 613 22.13 -46.85 7.26
CA ASN A 613 21.38 -47.70 6.32
C ASN A 613 20.80 -49.00 6.92
N ILE A 614 21.34 -49.52 8.03
CA ILE A 614 20.96 -50.83 8.60
C ILE A 614 20.85 -50.78 10.15
N SER A 615 21.01 -49.60 10.77
CA SER A 615 20.97 -49.50 12.24
C SER A 615 20.52 -48.11 12.73
N GLU A 616 19.72 -48.11 13.79
CA GLU A 616 19.31 -46.92 14.54
C GLU A 616 19.80 -47.07 15.98
N PHE A 617 20.51 -46.08 16.50
CA PHE A 617 20.94 -45.99 17.88
C PHE A 617 20.31 -44.77 18.54
N SER A 618 19.51 -44.98 19.58
CA SER A 618 18.95 -43.88 20.39
C SER A 618 19.85 -43.68 21.61
N PHE A 619 20.30 -42.43 21.82
CA PHE A 619 21.06 -42.09 23.01
C PHE A 619 20.11 -42.08 24.22
N PRO A 620 20.50 -42.66 25.37
CA PRO A 620 19.65 -42.68 26.55
C PRO A 620 19.43 -41.25 27.07
N ALA A 621 18.23 -40.97 27.59
CA ALA A 621 17.91 -39.65 28.14
C ALA A 621 18.59 -39.40 29.51
N ASP A 622 19.19 -40.43 30.11
CA ASP A 622 19.82 -40.33 31.42
C ASP A 622 21.21 -39.68 31.36
N LYS A 623 21.62 -39.03 32.46
CA LYS A 623 22.92 -38.37 32.63
C LYS A 623 24.10 -39.34 32.70
N THR A 624 23.92 -40.58 32.24
CA THR A 624 25.01 -41.55 32.22
C THR A 624 25.93 -41.21 31.05
N LEU A 625 27.21 -40.95 31.34
CA LEU A 625 28.22 -40.75 30.30
C LEU A 625 28.28 -42.01 29.43
N GLY A 626 27.76 -41.87 28.21
CA GLY A 626 27.51 -42.97 27.31
C GLY A 626 28.77 -43.39 26.56
N ARG A 627 29.15 -44.66 26.80
CA ARG A 627 29.91 -45.58 25.94
C ARG A 627 30.28 -45.01 24.55
N ASP A 628 31.57 -45.04 24.24
CA ASP A 628 32.08 -44.78 22.90
C ASP A 628 31.38 -45.65 21.84
N LEU A 629 31.17 -45.10 20.65
CA LEU A 629 30.52 -45.80 19.55
C LEU A 629 31.42 -45.79 18.33
N ILE A 630 31.51 -46.93 17.63
CA ILE A 630 32.17 -47.04 16.33
C ILE A 630 31.18 -47.60 15.33
N PHE A 631 30.93 -46.84 14.27
CA PHE A 631 30.03 -47.24 13.19
C PHE A 631 30.83 -47.60 11.94
N ASN A 632 30.47 -48.74 11.34
CA ASN A 632 31.00 -49.20 10.06
C ASN A 632 30.21 -48.57 8.90
N LYS A 633 30.91 -48.33 7.79
CA LYS A 633 30.53 -47.70 6.53
C LYS A 633 29.05 -47.92 6.10
N SER A 634 28.18 -46.94 6.37
CA SER A 634 27.08 -46.58 5.48
C SER A 634 27.39 -45.24 4.82
N LYS A 635 26.99 -45.05 3.55
CA LYS A 635 27.32 -43.84 2.78
C LYS A 635 26.81 -42.54 3.42
N GLU A 636 25.84 -42.62 4.32
CA GLU A 636 25.32 -41.50 5.09
C GLU A 636 24.98 -41.97 6.51
N LEU A 637 25.63 -41.41 7.53
CA LEU A 637 25.24 -41.53 8.93
C LEU A 637 24.64 -40.19 9.35
N MET A 638 23.42 -40.21 9.90
CA MET A 638 22.68 -39.01 10.26
C MET A 638 22.40 -38.97 11.76
N LEU A 639 22.90 -37.93 12.42
CA LEU A 639 22.50 -37.60 13.79
C LEU A 639 21.27 -36.70 13.72
N SER A 640 20.18 -37.13 14.35
CA SER A 640 18.92 -36.39 14.43
C SER A 640 18.61 -36.05 15.88
N PHE A 641 18.41 -34.76 16.16
CA PHE A 641 17.95 -34.26 17.45
C PHE A 641 16.57 -33.63 17.28
N SER A 642 15.56 -34.21 17.92
CA SER A 642 14.17 -33.75 17.83
C SER A 642 13.64 -33.38 19.21
N THR A 643 13.04 -32.19 19.28
CA THR A 643 12.49 -31.62 20.51
C THR A 643 11.03 -31.23 20.32
N GLU A 644 10.21 -31.45 21.33
CA GLU A 644 8.78 -31.10 21.30
C GLU A 644 8.35 -30.48 22.63
N SER A 645 7.48 -29.48 22.57
CA SER A 645 6.78 -29.03 23.77
C SER A 645 5.59 -29.93 24.08
N LYS A 646 5.36 -30.20 25.37
CA LYS A 646 4.19 -30.95 25.85
C LYS A 646 3.04 -30.00 26.15
N ASN A 647 1.81 -30.46 25.90
CA ASN A 647 0.61 -29.77 26.33
C ASN A 647 0.45 -29.87 27.86
N GLU A 648 -0.03 -28.79 28.49
CA GLU A 648 -0.60 -28.75 29.85
C GLU A 648 0.36 -28.81 31.05
N THR A 649 1.66 -29.10 30.89
CA THR A 649 2.64 -29.00 31.98
C THR A 649 3.92 -28.27 31.57
N PHE A 650 4.45 -27.47 32.48
CA PHE A 650 5.69 -26.71 32.28
C PHE A 650 6.86 -27.69 32.04
N PHE A 651 7.35 -27.72 30.80
CA PHE A 651 8.39 -28.63 30.34
C PHE A 651 9.75 -27.92 30.31
N ILE A 652 10.66 -28.30 31.21
CA ILE A 652 12.01 -27.74 31.29
C ILE A 652 12.96 -28.58 30.40
N PRO A 653 13.55 -28.00 29.33
CA PRO A 653 14.58 -28.69 28.58
C PRO A 653 15.84 -28.91 29.42
N GLY A 654 16.56 -30.00 29.17
CA GLY A 654 17.87 -30.24 29.77
C GLY A 654 18.92 -29.28 29.21
N ASP A 655 20.13 -29.33 29.77
CA ASP A 655 21.27 -28.54 29.30
C ASP A 655 21.74 -28.93 27.87
N GLY A 656 21.26 -30.06 27.35
CA GLY A 656 21.57 -30.54 26.01
C GLY A 656 22.76 -31.48 25.96
N PHE A 657 23.48 -31.51 24.83
CA PHE A 657 24.53 -32.49 24.61
C PHE A 657 25.78 -31.93 23.94
N THR A 658 26.87 -32.67 24.08
CA THR A 658 28.13 -32.46 23.36
C THR A 658 28.64 -33.81 22.91
N ILE A 659 28.72 -34.01 21.60
CA ILE A 659 29.24 -35.21 20.94
C ILE A 659 30.55 -34.85 20.25
N ASN A 660 31.63 -35.56 20.56
CA ASN A 660 32.86 -35.46 19.79
C ASN A 660 32.93 -36.60 18.79
N TYR A 661 33.39 -36.30 17.58
CA TYR A 661 33.55 -37.28 16.52
C TYR A 661 34.95 -37.24 15.92
N ASN A 662 35.42 -38.40 15.44
CA ASN A 662 36.68 -38.58 14.74
C ASN A 662 36.51 -39.65 13.66
N TYR A 663 36.95 -39.37 12.43
CA TYR A 663 37.10 -40.39 11.39
C TYR A 663 38.40 -41.16 11.59
N LEU A 664 38.27 -42.47 11.76
CA LEU A 664 39.38 -43.40 11.89
C LEU A 664 39.68 -44.07 10.56
N ASP A 665 40.96 -44.34 10.31
CA ASP A 665 41.42 -45.10 9.14
C ASP A 665 41.01 -46.58 9.23
N CYS A 666 40.81 -47.07 10.45
CA CYS A 666 40.27 -48.39 10.71
C CYS A 666 39.54 -48.50 12.05
N GLY A 667 38.65 -49.49 12.15
CA GLY A 667 38.06 -49.83 13.43
C GLY A 667 36.94 -50.85 13.34
N GLY A 668 36.19 -51.00 14.43
CA GLY A 668 34.96 -51.78 14.45
C GLY A 668 34.41 -52.02 15.85
N SER A 669 33.19 -52.55 15.91
CA SER A 669 32.51 -52.92 17.15
C SER A 669 32.17 -54.41 17.13
N PHE A 670 32.54 -55.13 18.19
CA PHE A 670 32.43 -56.59 18.29
C PHE A 670 31.77 -57.01 19.61
N ASN A 671 30.99 -58.09 19.58
CA ASN A 671 30.32 -58.66 20.76
C ASN A 671 30.93 -60.00 21.21
N ALA A 672 32.13 -60.35 20.71
CA ALA A 672 32.85 -61.61 20.95
C ALA A 672 34.32 -61.48 20.48
N ASP A 673 35.03 -62.62 20.39
CA ASP A 673 36.35 -62.73 19.74
C ASP A 673 36.36 -62.08 18.35
N PHE A 674 37.47 -61.40 18.02
CA PHE A 674 37.61 -60.71 16.75
C PHE A 674 39.00 -60.90 16.15
N ASN A 675 39.04 -60.91 14.82
CA ASN A 675 40.26 -60.87 14.03
C ASN A 675 40.20 -59.65 13.11
N ALA A 676 41.22 -58.78 13.19
CA ALA A 676 41.35 -57.62 12.33
C ALA A 676 42.70 -57.64 11.60
N SER A 677 42.68 -57.41 10.29
CA SER A 677 43.88 -57.26 9.46
C SER A 677 44.06 -55.82 9.03
N LEU A 678 45.28 -55.30 9.20
CA LEU A 678 45.67 -53.95 8.80
C LEU A 678 46.67 -54.02 7.65
N GLY A 679 46.33 -53.36 6.53
CA GLY A 679 47.22 -53.15 5.41
C GLY A 679 47.33 -51.66 5.08
N GLY A 680 48.53 -51.23 4.65
CA GLY A 680 48.82 -49.84 4.29
C GLY A 680 49.18 -48.92 5.47
N ALA A 681 49.41 -47.64 5.17
CA ALA A 681 49.68 -46.60 6.18
C ALA A 681 48.36 -46.13 6.80
N LYS A 682 47.97 -46.74 7.92
CA LYS A 682 46.82 -46.34 8.74
C LYS A 682 47.34 -45.81 10.08
N ASN A 683 46.91 -44.61 10.48
CA ASN A 683 47.49 -43.85 11.59
C ASN A 683 46.59 -43.82 12.84
N ASP A 684 45.26 -43.86 12.70
CA ASP A 684 44.32 -43.90 13.85
C ASP A 684 43.31 -45.05 13.70
N CYS A 685 43.31 -45.94 14.68
CA CYS A 685 42.66 -47.25 14.60
C CYS A 685 42.08 -47.64 15.97
N ARG A 686 40.78 -47.91 16.05
CA ARG A 686 40.12 -48.23 17.33
C ARG A 686 39.09 -49.35 17.20
N TRP A 687 39.01 -50.21 18.21
CA TRP A 687 38.03 -51.29 18.28
C TRP A 687 37.31 -51.26 19.62
N ILE A 688 35.98 -51.45 19.59
CA ILE A 688 35.17 -51.56 20.80
C ILE A 688 34.70 -53.01 20.90
N VAL A 689 35.00 -53.65 22.03
CA VAL A 689 34.54 -55.02 22.32
C VAL A 689 33.57 -54.98 23.49
N SER A 690 32.32 -55.35 23.23
CA SER A 690 31.26 -55.43 24.23
C SER A 690 31.19 -56.84 24.80
N LEU A 691 31.29 -56.95 26.13
CA LEU A 691 31.05 -58.19 26.85
C LEU A 691 29.55 -58.41 27.10
N PRO A 692 29.06 -59.66 27.13
CA PRO A 692 27.68 -59.96 27.53
C PRO A 692 27.39 -59.51 28.97
N ASN A 693 26.16 -59.07 29.25
CA ASN A 693 25.76 -58.72 30.63
C ASN A 693 25.79 -59.97 31.52
N SER A 694 26.57 -59.92 32.61
CA SER A 694 26.66 -60.99 33.60
C SER A 694 25.32 -61.20 34.31
N THR A 695 24.55 -62.21 33.88
CA THR A 695 23.48 -62.77 34.70
C THR A 695 24.11 -63.76 35.67
N LYS A 696 24.46 -63.30 36.87
CA LYS A 696 24.85 -64.10 38.05
C LYS A 696 25.56 -65.41 37.72
N ASP A 697 26.85 -65.34 37.46
CA ASP A 697 27.85 -66.31 37.92
C ASP A 697 29.25 -65.76 37.59
N ASN A 698 30.22 -66.12 38.41
CA ASN A 698 31.59 -65.59 38.47
C ASN A 698 32.45 -66.02 37.26
N ASN A 699 31.95 -65.85 36.04
CA ASN A 699 32.60 -66.29 34.81
C ASN A 699 33.59 -65.23 34.31
N THR A 700 34.88 -65.59 34.31
CA THR A 700 35.92 -64.85 33.59
C THR A 700 35.71 -65.03 32.08
N TYR A 701 35.36 -63.95 31.38
CA TYR A 701 35.34 -63.94 29.91
C TYR A 701 36.76 -63.73 29.39
N ILE A 702 37.31 -64.73 28.68
CA ILE A 702 38.57 -64.58 27.94
C ILE A 702 38.20 -64.21 26.50
N ILE A 703 38.62 -63.02 26.06
CA ILE A 703 38.49 -62.58 24.66
C ILE A 703 39.85 -62.80 23.99
N ASN A 704 39.87 -63.55 22.90
CA ASN A 704 41.04 -63.69 22.04
C ASN A 704 40.98 -62.62 20.95
N ALA A 705 41.96 -61.72 20.95
CA ALA A 705 42.13 -60.68 19.94
C ALA A 705 43.43 -60.93 19.17
N THR A 706 43.33 -61.16 17.85
CA THR A 706 44.51 -61.27 16.98
C THR A 706 44.57 -60.10 16.03
N LEU A 707 45.60 -59.25 16.18
CA LEU A 707 45.90 -58.15 15.28
C LEU A 707 47.04 -58.54 14.35
N ARG A 708 46.79 -58.56 13.04
CA ARG A 708 47.83 -58.82 12.04
C ARG A 708 48.13 -57.55 11.25
N VAL A 709 49.30 -56.97 11.48
CA VAL A 709 49.80 -55.80 10.75
C VAL A 709 50.71 -56.26 9.63
N THR A 710 50.34 -55.97 8.39
CA THR A 710 51.18 -56.22 7.21
C THR A 710 51.73 -54.89 6.69
N THR A 711 53.01 -54.62 6.97
CA THR A 711 53.72 -53.47 6.41
C THR A 711 54.34 -53.88 5.07
N ASN A 712 53.86 -53.32 3.96
CA ASN A 712 54.61 -53.35 2.70
C ASN A 712 55.69 -52.28 2.79
N TYR A 713 56.80 -52.59 3.46
CA TYR A 713 58.01 -51.77 3.37
C TYR A 713 58.62 -52.02 1.99
N VAL A 714 58.58 -51.02 1.11
CA VAL A 714 59.41 -51.00 -0.10
C VAL A 714 60.65 -50.19 0.24
N PRO A 715 61.83 -50.81 0.45
CA PRO A 715 63.07 -50.05 0.48
C PRO A 715 63.38 -49.56 -0.94
N GLY A 716 63.64 -48.26 -1.07
CA GLY A 716 64.45 -47.62 -2.13
C GLY A 716 64.22 -48.06 -3.56
#